data_AF-A0A2K8PA80-F1
#
_entry.id   AF-A0A2K8PA80-F1
#
_cell.length_a   1.000
_cell.length_b   1.000
_cell.length_c   1.000
_cell.angle_alpha   90.00
_cell.angle_beta   90.00
_cell.angle_gamma   90.00
#
_symmetry.space_group_name_H-M   'P 1'
#
loop_
_entity.id
_entity.type
_entity.pdbx_description
1 polymer ?
#
loop_
_entity_poly.entity_id
_entity_poly.type
_entity_poly.pdbx_seq_one_letter_code
_entity_poly.pdbx_strand_id
1 'polypeptide(L)'
;MRGTRIDQACPVCGTPEEGDLCAVCRWRMRGELVLGELTEWDVRRAADALAAAAHAWDVRAAALSGSAGAGAHEGAGAGTGVSTDASARLAAVVRGGLPGAGQDERGAECVPQYRPVGPGEGTPVQGPAEWLEILDDLIFGRSRELLFFEFGPDRVNVIKAYLDGNGIPRQKDAGSAEWDSLVPALDPHPEIRRFQLAGGIGEISPVGRRDFDAAVLRWLTESLPPPRDGSTVLLVSRPGWTLLDRAAAAFRRTRPPRAELLRRGGDAYGVTTADAVRGVLRTAPLPVDHSLLLARADRRTGAVDVHRHVLFPAGVRLRHGADATATVTVHGGVTGTSVLLPVLAGPPAGEDTGPGPAVLGVGRAALGPLESARLTFVLRGPGEVALAGPGDGTRPAGDGGSTEGRHPPGTTAPGTTAPGTTGPAPTTPGATAPAPTPLDPTPLDLTALLTRLPRRIVRPPRLEVFCTVELSGADAAETEERLAFVRDLICSLARDPGTGGGLRVGAVGHYDHAIHENGYAPRPVLLMPPVPAGPAVAALHALDTWHPARRRQDTVSSLEDALTALVPLATAPPRAGEAVRRVALIVARRPPAPPRQHGMVPSCPLGADWRAELDRLRAAGVHVLTRADPQTGPPTPPDRARAAVQRYEATAWAELSRGGSFRPGADPAADVAKALSPTWQWEGPPCPLAFASPLL
;
A
#
# COMPACT_ATOMS: atom_id res chain seq x y z
N MET A 1 -40.78 -52.37 -48.43
CA MET A 1 -40.60 -52.73 -47.01
C MET A 1 -39.75 -51.66 -46.34
N ARG A 2 -40.33 -50.83 -45.46
CA ARG A 2 -39.56 -49.93 -44.59
C ARG A 2 -39.02 -50.79 -43.46
N GLY A 3 -37.79 -51.27 -43.60
CA GLY A 3 -37.10 -51.98 -42.52
C GLY A 3 -37.02 -51.07 -41.30
N THR A 4 -37.35 -51.60 -40.13
CA THR A 4 -37.10 -50.98 -38.82
C THR A 4 -35.66 -50.48 -38.82
N ARG A 5 -35.46 -49.15 -38.87
CA ARG A 5 -34.16 -48.53 -38.62
C ARG A 5 -33.75 -48.99 -37.22
N ILE A 6 -32.80 -49.91 -37.16
CA ILE A 6 -32.08 -50.17 -35.92
C ILE A 6 -31.40 -48.85 -35.59
N ASP A 7 -31.65 -48.30 -34.40
CA ASP A 7 -30.96 -47.12 -33.86
C ASP A 7 -29.46 -47.47 -33.74
N GLN A 8 -28.72 -47.34 -34.85
CA GLN A 8 -27.30 -47.68 -34.91
C GLN A 8 -26.50 -46.50 -34.37
N ALA A 9 -25.93 -46.66 -33.18
CA ALA A 9 -24.92 -45.75 -32.66
C ALA A 9 -23.61 -45.91 -33.44
N CYS A 10 -22.84 -44.82 -33.57
CA CYS A 10 -21.51 -44.85 -34.15
C CYS A 10 -20.60 -45.82 -33.36
N PRO A 11 -19.96 -46.82 -34.00
CA PRO A 11 -19.13 -47.80 -33.28
C PRO A 11 -17.83 -47.20 -32.71
N VAL A 12 -17.43 -46.00 -33.16
CA VAL A 12 -16.23 -45.30 -32.68
C VAL A 12 -16.53 -44.49 -31.42
N CYS A 13 -17.56 -43.63 -31.45
CA CYS A 13 -17.84 -42.64 -30.39
C CYS A 13 -19.20 -42.82 -29.68
N GLY A 14 -20.01 -43.79 -30.08
CA GLY A 14 -21.28 -44.14 -29.42
C GLY A 14 -22.39 -43.10 -29.62
N THR A 15 -22.20 -42.11 -30.49
CA THR A 15 -23.23 -41.11 -30.79
C THR A 15 -24.33 -41.74 -31.63
N PRO A 16 -25.62 -41.55 -31.31
CA PRO A 16 -26.71 -41.94 -32.19
C PRO A 16 -26.68 -41.03 -33.43
N GLU A 17 -26.62 -41.62 -34.63
CA GLU A 17 -26.40 -40.87 -35.88
C GLU A 17 -27.42 -41.23 -36.95
N GLU A 18 -27.78 -40.22 -37.76
CA GLU A 18 -28.50 -40.39 -39.01
C GLU A 18 -27.67 -39.79 -40.15
N GLY A 19 -26.91 -40.62 -40.86
CA GLY A 19 -26.08 -40.17 -41.98
C GLY A 19 -24.97 -41.15 -42.36
N ASP A 20 -24.28 -40.85 -43.46
CA ASP A 20 -23.15 -41.66 -43.93
C ASP A 20 -21.84 -41.35 -43.16
N LEU A 21 -21.77 -40.21 -42.47
CA LEU A 21 -20.69 -39.81 -41.57
C LEU A 21 -21.27 -39.47 -40.18
N CYS A 22 -20.59 -39.88 -39.11
CA CYS A 22 -20.94 -39.46 -37.76
C CYS A 22 -20.69 -37.94 -37.59
N ALA A 23 -21.68 -37.19 -37.11
CA ALA A 23 -21.57 -35.75 -36.85
C ALA A 23 -20.50 -35.41 -35.80
N VAL A 24 -20.21 -36.33 -34.89
CA VAL A 24 -19.22 -36.11 -33.81
C VAL A 24 -17.81 -36.53 -34.23
N CYS A 25 -17.56 -37.83 -34.46
CA CYS A 25 -16.21 -38.31 -34.76
C CYS A 25 -15.86 -38.34 -36.24
N ARG A 26 -16.79 -37.98 -37.13
CA ARG A 26 -16.66 -38.05 -38.60
C ARG A 26 -16.36 -39.45 -39.14
N TRP A 27 -16.52 -40.50 -38.34
CA TRP A 27 -16.41 -41.88 -38.80
C TRP A 27 -17.44 -42.18 -39.88
N ARG A 28 -17.00 -42.84 -40.95
CA ARG A 28 -17.87 -43.25 -42.06
C ARG A 28 -18.69 -44.47 -41.66
N MET A 29 -19.99 -44.25 -41.46
CA MET A 29 -20.95 -45.26 -40.99
C MET A 29 -21.27 -46.30 -42.08
N ARG A 30 -21.10 -45.93 -43.36
CA ARG A 30 -21.29 -46.82 -44.50
C ARG A 30 -20.09 -46.76 -45.43
N GLY A 31 -19.41 -47.90 -45.60
CA GLY A 31 -18.26 -48.03 -46.50
C GLY A 31 -18.61 -47.77 -47.97
N GLU A 32 -17.60 -47.84 -48.83
CA GLU A 32 -17.84 -47.84 -50.28
C GLU A 32 -18.59 -49.10 -50.69
N LEU A 33 -19.49 -48.96 -51.67
CA LEU A 33 -20.18 -50.12 -52.23
C LEU A 33 -19.15 -50.99 -52.96
N VAL A 34 -19.00 -52.24 -52.52
CA VAL A 34 -18.15 -53.23 -53.18
C VAL A 34 -19.01 -54.05 -54.13
N LEU A 35 -18.51 -54.31 -55.35
CA LEU A 35 -19.18 -55.17 -56.32
C LEU A 35 -18.81 -56.63 -56.04
N GLY A 36 -19.78 -57.44 -55.59
CA GLY A 36 -19.61 -58.86 -55.26
C GLY A 36 -19.81 -59.17 -53.78
N GLU A 37 -19.55 -60.42 -53.38
CA GLU A 37 -19.56 -60.83 -51.97
C GLU A 37 -18.34 -60.21 -51.23
N LEU A 38 -18.54 -59.81 -49.97
CA LEU A 38 -17.46 -59.27 -49.14
C LEU A 38 -16.39 -60.34 -48.91
N THR A 39 -15.14 -60.04 -49.27
CA THR A 39 -14.02 -60.95 -49.00
C THR A 39 -13.63 -60.89 -47.52
N GLU A 40 -12.98 -61.95 -47.00
CA GLU A 40 -12.42 -61.90 -45.64
C GLU A 40 -11.40 -60.77 -45.47
N TRP A 41 -10.69 -60.41 -46.55
CA TRP A 41 -9.74 -59.31 -46.53
C TRP A 41 -10.45 -57.96 -46.35
N ASP A 42 -11.60 -57.75 -47.01
CA ASP A 42 -12.40 -56.53 -46.83
C ASP A 42 -12.96 -56.43 -45.41
N VAL A 43 -13.44 -57.54 -44.86
CA VAL A 43 -13.93 -57.61 -43.47
C VAL A 43 -12.80 -57.29 -42.48
N ARG A 44 -11.62 -57.91 -42.64
CA ARG A 44 -10.44 -57.62 -41.80
C ARG A 44 -10.00 -56.17 -41.91
N ARG A 45 -9.86 -55.64 -43.13
CA ARG A 45 -9.49 -54.23 -43.37
C ARG A 45 -10.47 -53.26 -42.72
N ALA A 46 -11.77 -53.52 -42.82
CA ALA A 46 -12.80 -52.68 -42.19
C ALA A 46 -12.73 -52.79 -40.65
N ALA A 47 -12.51 -53.99 -40.11
CA ALA A 47 -12.34 -54.20 -38.67
C ALA A 47 -11.09 -53.48 -38.14
N ASP A 48 -9.96 -53.58 -38.83
CA ASP A 48 -8.70 -52.91 -38.47
C ASP A 48 -8.85 -51.37 -38.51
N ALA A 49 -9.51 -50.84 -39.55
CA ALA A 49 -9.79 -49.42 -39.66
C ALA A 49 -10.70 -48.92 -38.52
N LEU A 50 -11.73 -49.71 -38.17
CA LEU A 50 -12.61 -49.41 -37.06
C LEU A 50 -11.87 -49.45 -35.71
N ALA A 51 -11.04 -50.47 -35.50
CA ALA A 51 -10.24 -50.61 -34.29
C ALA A 51 -9.25 -49.44 -34.12
N ALA A 52 -8.58 -49.04 -35.21
CA ALA A 52 -7.68 -47.89 -35.21
C ALA A 52 -8.40 -46.57 -34.90
N ALA A 53 -9.58 -46.34 -35.49
CA ALA A 53 -10.37 -45.14 -35.22
C ALA A 53 -10.92 -45.11 -33.78
N ALA A 54 -11.38 -46.26 -33.29
CA ALA A 54 -11.80 -46.48 -31.90
C ALA A 54 -10.68 -46.18 -30.90
N HIS A 55 -9.48 -46.73 -31.14
CA HIS A 55 -8.29 -46.48 -30.33
C HIS A 55 -7.90 -44.99 -30.34
N ALA A 56 -7.80 -44.37 -31.51
CA ALA A 56 -7.46 -42.94 -31.63
C ALA A 56 -8.47 -42.03 -30.90
N TRP A 57 -9.76 -42.39 -30.94
CA TRP A 57 -10.81 -41.69 -30.21
C TRP A 57 -10.61 -41.77 -28.69
N ASP A 58 -10.29 -42.97 -28.18
CA ASP A 58 -10.06 -43.18 -26.75
C ASP A 58 -8.75 -42.54 -26.29
N VAL A 59 -7.67 -42.61 -27.06
CA VAL A 59 -6.40 -41.93 -26.75
C VAL A 59 -6.60 -40.42 -26.60
N ARG A 60 -7.40 -39.79 -27.48
CA ARG A 60 -7.76 -38.37 -27.33
C ARG A 60 -8.51 -38.11 -26.02
N ALA A 61 -9.50 -38.94 -25.69
CA ALA A 61 -10.27 -38.80 -24.46
C ALA A 61 -9.38 -38.99 -23.21
N ALA A 62 -8.44 -39.92 -23.27
CA ALA A 62 -7.47 -40.16 -22.21
C ALA A 62 -6.51 -38.98 -22.02
N ALA A 63 -6.01 -38.39 -23.11
CA ALA A 63 -5.17 -37.19 -23.06
C ALA A 63 -5.91 -36.00 -22.43
N LEU A 64 -7.19 -35.80 -22.77
CA LEU A 64 -8.04 -34.78 -22.15
C LEU A 64 -8.23 -35.04 -20.64
N SER A 65 -8.55 -36.29 -20.27
CA SER A 65 -8.70 -36.71 -18.87
C SER A 65 -7.44 -36.46 -18.03
N GLY A 66 -6.27 -36.86 -18.56
CA GLY A 66 -4.98 -36.67 -17.89
C GLY A 66 -4.62 -35.20 -17.69
N SER A 67 -4.89 -34.35 -18.69
CA SER A 67 -4.62 -32.91 -18.60
C SER A 67 -5.47 -32.19 -17.54
N ALA A 68 -6.67 -32.69 -17.24
CA ALA A 68 -7.53 -32.09 -16.22
C ALA A 68 -7.04 -32.37 -14.79
N GLY A 69 -6.39 -33.52 -14.56
CA GLY A 69 -5.96 -33.95 -13.23
C GLY A 69 -4.67 -33.29 -12.71
N ALA A 70 -3.80 -32.81 -13.60
CA ALA A 70 -2.48 -32.28 -13.23
C ALA A 70 -2.52 -30.93 -12.48
N GLY A 71 -3.59 -30.14 -12.68
CA GLY A 71 -3.65 -28.74 -12.19
C GLY A 71 -3.98 -28.52 -10.73
N ALA A 72 -4.49 -29.52 -10.01
CA ALA A 72 -5.07 -29.31 -8.68
C ALA A 72 -4.05 -29.36 -7.52
N HIS A 73 -2.83 -29.86 -7.75
CA HIS A 73 -1.89 -30.19 -6.66
C HIS A 73 -0.48 -29.58 -6.75
N GLU A 74 -0.16 -28.75 -7.75
CA GLU A 74 1.20 -28.20 -7.92
C GLU A 74 1.58 -27.07 -6.92
N GLY A 75 0.70 -26.69 -6.00
CA GLY A 75 0.98 -25.61 -5.02
C GLY A 75 1.77 -26.01 -3.77
N ALA A 76 2.04 -27.30 -3.53
CA ALA A 76 2.65 -27.77 -2.28
C ALA A 76 3.81 -28.74 -2.53
N GLY A 77 4.99 -28.21 -2.87
CA GLY A 77 6.26 -28.92 -2.79
C GLY A 77 6.55 -29.85 -3.97
N ALA A 78 7.68 -29.63 -4.63
CA ALA A 78 8.23 -30.51 -5.66
C ALA A 78 8.50 -31.91 -5.09
N GLY A 79 7.51 -32.78 -5.17
CA GLY A 79 7.53 -34.16 -4.70
C GLY A 79 6.75 -35.04 -5.67
N THR A 80 7.47 -35.57 -6.64
CA THR A 80 7.08 -36.54 -7.68
C THR A 80 6.03 -37.56 -7.23
N GLY A 81 4.86 -37.54 -7.86
CA GLY A 81 3.86 -38.58 -7.66
C GLY A 81 2.51 -38.30 -8.31
N VAL A 82 2.46 -38.02 -9.62
CA VAL A 82 1.22 -38.35 -10.35
C VAL A 82 1.01 -39.84 -10.11
N SER A 83 -0.08 -40.20 -9.44
CA SER A 83 -0.32 -41.58 -9.02
C SER A 83 -0.23 -42.50 -10.23
N THR A 84 0.81 -43.34 -10.27
CA THR A 84 1.03 -44.37 -11.30
C THR A 84 -0.22 -45.25 -11.47
N ASP A 85 -1.02 -45.34 -10.42
CA ASP A 85 -2.27 -46.07 -10.36
C ASP A 85 -3.37 -45.46 -11.25
N ALA A 86 -3.49 -44.12 -11.32
CA ALA A 86 -4.48 -43.46 -12.16
C ALA A 86 -4.17 -43.65 -13.65
N SER A 87 -2.90 -43.55 -14.03
CA SER A 87 -2.47 -43.82 -15.40
C SER A 87 -2.63 -45.29 -15.77
N ALA A 88 -2.37 -46.21 -14.85
CA ALA A 88 -2.57 -47.65 -15.06
C ALA A 88 -4.05 -48.01 -15.25
N ARG A 89 -4.94 -47.42 -14.43
CA ARG A 89 -6.39 -47.58 -14.60
C ARG A 89 -6.88 -47.06 -15.94
N LEU A 90 -6.39 -45.90 -16.37
CA LEU A 90 -6.75 -45.36 -17.68
C LEU A 90 -6.21 -46.23 -18.83
N ALA A 91 -4.98 -46.75 -18.71
CA ALA A 91 -4.41 -47.67 -19.69
C ALA A 91 -5.20 -48.96 -19.83
N ALA A 92 -5.78 -49.46 -18.73
CA ALA A 92 -6.59 -50.67 -18.72
C ALA A 92 -7.95 -50.52 -19.42
N VAL A 93 -8.47 -49.30 -19.55
CA VAL A 93 -9.78 -49.06 -20.19
C VAL A 93 -9.67 -48.63 -21.65
N VAL A 94 -8.55 -48.07 -22.10
CA VAL A 94 -8.38 -47.63 -23.49
C VAL A 94 -8.24 -48.85 -24.41
N ARG A 95 -9.09 -48.95 -25.45
CA ARG A 95 -9.01 -50.02 -26.45
C ARG A 95 -7.61 -50.01 -27.09
N GLY A 96 -6.85 -51.08 -26.97
CA GLY A 96 -5.47 -51.15 -27.49
C GLY A 96 -4.38 -50.53 -26.59
N GLY A 97 -4.72 -50.10 -25.36
CA GLY A 97 -3.79 -49.52 -24.39
C GLY A 97 -3.47 -48.04 -24.63
N LEU A 98 -2.72 -47.41 -23.73
CA LEU A 98 -2.15 -46.07 -23.96
C LEU A 98 -0.87 -46.17 -24.80
N PRO A 99 -0.57 -45.16 -25.65
CA PRO A 99 0.73 -45.08 -26.29
C PRO A 99 1.84 -45.08 -25.23
N GLY A 100 2.92 -45.82 -25.49
CA GLY A 100 4.09 -45.82 -24.62
C GLY A 100 4.78 -44.45 -24.64
N ALA A 101 5.39 -44.04 -23.52
CA ALA A 101 5.98 -42.71 -23.28
C ALA A 101 7.09 -42.23 -24.27
N GLY A 102 7.36 -42.96 -25.36
CA GLY A 102 8.28 -42.58 -26.44
C GLY A 102 7.64 -42.53 -27.84
N GLN A 103 6.33 -42.73 -27.97
CA GLN A 103 5.62 -42.69 -29.28
C GLN A 103 4.86 -41.36 -29.52
N ASP A 104 4.87 -40.43 -28.56
CA ASP A 104 3.85 -39.39 -28.44
C ASP A 104 4.02 -38.12 -29.29
N GLU A 105 5.21 -37.76 -29.79
CA GLU A 105 5.36 -36.44 -30.42
C GLU A 105 4.90 -36.39 -31.90
N ARG A 106 4.94 -37.51 -32.64
CA ARG A 106 4.53 -37.54 -34.06
C ARG A 106 3.07 -37.98 -34.26
N GLY A 107 2.48 -38.67 -33.29
CA GLY A 107 1.09 -39.14 -33.35
C GLY A 107 0.07 -38.07 -32.95
N ALA A 108 0.43 -37.16 -32.03
CA ALA A 108 -0.44 -36.09 -31.55
C ALA A 108 -0.80 -35.07 -32.66
N GLU A 109 0.08 -34.85 -33.64
CA GLU A 109 -0.19 -34.00 -34.81
C GLU A 109 -1.19 -34.62 -35.80
N CYS A 110 -1.33 -35.96 -35.81
CA CYS A 110 -2.24 -36.68 -36.71
C CYS A 110 -3.63 -36.93 -36.11
N VAL A 111 -3.88 -36.57 -34.85
CA VAL A 111 -5.25 -36.53 -34.33
C VAL A 111 -5.94 -35.40 -35.09
N PRO A 112 -6.95 -35.69 -35.95
CA PRO A 112 -7.65 -34.65 -36.68
C PRO A 112 -8.11 -33.63 -35.66
N GLN A 113 -7.63 -32.39 -35.77
CA GLN A 113 -8.10 -31.32 -34.90
C GLN A 113 -9.62 -31.36 -34.99
N TYR A 114 -10.25 -31.80 -33.91
CA TYR A 114 -11.69 -31.78 -33.80
C TYR A 114 -12.06 -30.30 -33.90
N ARG A 115 -12.39 -29.85 -35.11
CA ARG A 115 -13.18 -28.64 -35.30
C ARG A 115 -14.56 -29.08 -34.86
N PRO A 116 -15.06 -28.63 -33.68
CA PRO A 116 -16.43 -28.87 -33.32
C PRO A 116 -17.28 -28.52 -34.54
N VAL A 117 -18.12 -29.47 -34.96
CA VAL A 117 -19.17 -29.18 -35.91
C VAL A 117 -20.02 -28.15 -35.18
N GLY A 118 -19.81 -26.88 -35.51
CA GLY A 118 -20.53 -25.80 -34.85
C GLY A 118 -22.00 -26.15 -34.90
N PRO A 119 -22.76 -26.00 -33.80
CA PRO A 119 -24.21 -26.03 -33.89
C PRO A 119 -24.59 -25.08 -35.02
N GLY A 120 -25.25 -25.58 -36.06
CA GLY A 120 -25.21 -25.00 -37.41
C GLY A 120 -25.26 -23.46 -37.43
N GLU A 121 -24.22 -22.83 -37.98
CA GLU A 121 -24.12 -21.43 -38.46
C GLU A 121 -24.76 -20.27 -37.66
N GLY A 122 -25.29 -20.47 -36.45
CA GLY A 122 -26.32 -19.56 -35.92
C GLY A 122 -25.99 -18.75 -34.67
N THR A 123 -25.08 -19.21 -33.80
CA THR A 123 -24.82 -18.50 -32.53
C THR A 123 -23.35 -18.10 -32.44
N PRO A 124 -23.01 -16.83 -32.76
CA PRO A 124 -21.66 -16.34 -32.55
C PRO A 124 -21.33 -16.48 -31.06
N VAL A 125 -20.14 -17.01 -30.75
CA VAL A 125 -19.53 -16.83 -29.43
C VAL A 125 -19.57 -15.33 -29.18
N GLN A 126 -20.38 -14.91 -28.21
CA GLN A 126 -20.73 -13.51 -28.06
C GLN A 126 -19.47 -12.67 -27.91
N GLY A 127 -19.46 -11.54 -28.60
CA GLY A 127 -18.35 -10.62 -28.54
C GLY A 127 -18.21 -10.03 -27.14
N PRO A 128 -17.03 -9.48 -26.79
CA PRO A 128 -16.81 -8.82 -25.51
C PRO A 128 -17.84 -7.72 -25.18
N ALA A 129 -18.56 -7.16 -26.16
CA ALA A 129 -19.59 -6.14 -25.95
C ALA A 129 -20.84 -6.67 -25.21
N GLU A 130 -21.36 -7.83 -25.58
CA GLU A 130 -22.61 -8.38 -25.01
C GLU A 130 -22.44 -8.75 -23.53
N TRP A 131 -21.25 -9.24 -23.17
CA TRP A 131 -20.91 -9.51 -21.78
C TRP A 131 -20.88 -8.23 -20.92
N LEU A 132 -20.36 -7.13 -21.46
CA LEU A 132 -20.31 -5.86 -20.73
C LEU A 132 -21.71 -5.32 -20.42
N GLU A 133 -22.67 -5.54 -21.33
CA GLU A 133 -24.08 -5.18 -21.12
C GLU A 133 -24.71 -5.98 -19.98
N ILE A 134 -24.39 -7.28 -19.85
CA ILE A 134 -24.88 -8.13 -18.74
C ILE A 134 -24.35 -7.64 -17.40
N LEU A 135 -23.08 -7.24 -17.35
CA LEU A 135 -22.51 -6.63 -16.15
C LEU A 135 -23.16 -5.30 -15.82
N ASP A 136 -23.43 -4.48 -16.83
CA ASP A 136 -24.13 -3.21 -16.64
C ASP A 136 -25.54 -3.45 -16.10
N ASP A 137 -26.25 -4.47 -16.60
CA ASP A 137 -27.53 -4.88 -16.07
C ASP A 137 -27.47 -5.28 -14.59
N LEU A 138 -26.42 -6.00 -14.20
CA LEU A 138 -26.19 -6.33 -12.79
C LEU A 138 -25.91 -5.06 -11.97
N ILE A 139 -24.97 -4.21 -12.40
CA ILE A 139 -24.55 -2.99 -11.69
C ILE A 139 -25.70 -1.98 -11.55
N PHE A 140 -26.49 -1.77 -12.61
CA PHE A 140 -27.62 -0.85 -12.60
C PHE A 140 -28.91 -1.46 -12.06
N GLY A 141 -28.84 -2.68 -11.49
CA GLY A 141 -29.97 -3.34 -10.83
C GLY A 141 -31.09 -3.79 -11.77
N ARG A 142 -30.87 -3.79 -13.10
CA ARG A 142 -31.79 -4.38 -14.09
C ARG A 142 -31.84 -5.90 -13.93
N SER A 143 -30.73 -6.50 -13.50
CA SER A 143 -30.63 -7.89 -13.05
C SER A 143 -30.27 -7.93 -11.58
N ARG A 144 -31.06 -8.63 -10.75
CA ARG A 144 -30.78 -8.78 -9.31
C ARG A 144 -29.61 -9.74 -9.04
N GLU A 145 -29.42 -10.72 -9.92
CA GLU A 145 -28.41 -11.75 -9.82
C GLU A 145 -28.11 -12.35 -11.19
N LEU A 146 -26.91 -12.93 -11.32
CA LEU A 146 -26.47 -13.73 -12.46
C LEU A 146 -26.06 -15.12 -11.96
N LEU A 147 -26.47 -16.16 -12.68
CA LEU A 147 -26.08 -17.54 -12.42
C LEU A 147 -25.11 -18.01 -13.49
N PHE A 148 -23.88 -18.28 -13.08
CA PHE A 148 -22.82 -18.83 -13.94
C PHE A 148 -22.81 -20.34 -13.82
N PHE A 149 -22.95 -21.02 -14.96
CA PHE A 149 -22.89 -22.47 -15.05
C PHE A 149 -21.59 -22.91 -15.72
N GLU A 150 -20.87 -23.84 -15.10
CA GLU A 150 -19.75 -24.53 -15.74
C GLU A 150 -19.97 -26.04 -15.69
N PHE A 151 -19.98 -26.68 -16.86
CA PHE A 151 -19.88 -28.13 -16.98
C PHE A 151 -18.40 -28.50 -17.00
N GLY A 152 -17.82 -28.70 -15.82
CA GLY A 152 -16.43 -29.08 -15.64
C GLY A 152 -16.23 -30.60 -15.70
N PRO A 153 -14.97 -31.08 -15.78
CA PRO A 153 -14.67 -32.51 -15.85
C PRO A 153 -14.92 -33.28 -14.54
N ASP A 154 -14.95 -32.58 -13.40
CA ASP A 154 -15.18 -33.20 -12.09
C ASP A 154 -16.62 -33.09 -11.63
N ARG A 155 -17.22 -31.91 -11.84
CA ARG A 155 -18.54 -31.56 -11.33
C ARG A 155 -19.17 -30.47 -12.20
N VAL A 156 -20.47 -30.28 -12.02
CA VAL A 156 -21.17 -29.08 -12.50
C VAL A 156 -21.11 -28.02 -11.41
N ASN A 157 -20.63 -26.83 -11.74
CA ASN A 157 -20.52 -25.71 -10.81
C ASN A 157 -21.55 -24.63 -11.13
N VAL A 158 -22.17 -24.09 -10.09
CA VAL A 158 -23.12 -22.97 -10.20
C VAL A 158 -22.67 -21.85 -9.27
N ILE A 159 -22.21 -20.75 -9.85
CA ILE A 159 -21.80 -19.57 -9.07
C ILE A 159 -22.85 -18.48 -9.25
N LYS A 160 -23.33 -17.93 -8.13
CA LYS A 160 -24.25 -16.80 -8.14
C LYS A 160 -23.48 -15.51 -7.92
N ALA A 161 -23.55 -14.60 -8.88
CA ALA A 161 -23.13 -13.21 -8.70
C ALA A 161 -24.34 -12.32 -8.37
N TYR A 162 -24.14 -11.35 -7.48
CA TYR A 162 -25.17 -10.43 -7.02
C TYR A 162 -24.51 -9.14 -6.51
N LEU A 163 -25.27 -8.07 -6.30
CA LEU A 163 -24.77 -6.86 -5.63
C LEU A 163 -24.99 -6.95 -4.12
N ASP A 164 -23.98 -6.61 -3.31
CA ASP A 164 -24.18 -6.40 -1.87
C ASP A 164 -24.95 -5.10 -1.59
N GLY A 165 -25.19 -4.81 -0.30
CA GLY A 165 -25.93 -3.60 0.11
C GLY A 165 -25.29 -2.29 -0.34
N ASN A 166 -24.01 -2.30 -0.73
CA ASN A 166 -23.27 -1.14 -1.20
C ASN A 166 -23.14 -1.10 -2.73
N GLY A 167 -23.86 -1.98 -3.43
CA GLY A 167 -23.82 -2.08 -4.88
C GLY A 167 -22.58 -2.79 -5.42
N ILE A 168 -21.75 -3.39 -4.58
CA ILE A 168 -20.51 -4.05 -5.02
C ILE A 168 -20.83 -5.48 -5.48
N PRO A 169 -20.40 -5.90 -6.68
CA PRO A 169 -20.49 -7.28 -7.12
C PRO A 169 -19.83 -8.25 -6.14
N ARG A 170 -20.61 -9.21 -5.65
CA ARG A 170 -20.17 -10.36 -4.87
C ARG A 170 -20.53 -11.63 -5.61
N GLN A 171 -19.84 -12.70 -5.24
CA GLN A 171 -20.19 -14.04 -5.69
C GLN A 171 -20.31 -14.98 -4.49
N LYS A 172 -21.15 -15.99 -4.65
CA LYS A 172 -21.28 -17.11 -3.71
C LYS A 172 -21.47 -18.40 -4.48
N ASP A 173 -21.02 -19.50 -3.90
CA ASP A 173 -21.39 -20.82 -4.38
C ASP A 173 -22.91 -20.99 -4.25
N ALA A 174 -23.58 -21.29 -5.37
CA ALA A 174 -25.02 -21.52 -5.44
C ALA A 174 -25.36 -23.01 -5.57
N GLY A 175 -24.34 -23.87 -5.55
CA GLY A 175 -24.46 -25.30 -5.65
C GLY A 175 -23.40 -25.87 -6.58
N SER A 176 -23.03 -27.10 -6.29
CA SER A 176 -22.31 -27.95 -7.22
C SER A 176 -22.93 -29.34 -7.20
N ALA A 177 -22.74 -30.08 -8.28
CA ALA A 177 -23.21 -31.45 -8.40
C ALA A 177 -22.13 -32.33 -9.02
N GLU A 178 -21.73 -33.37 -8.31
CA GLU A 178 -20.77 -34.37 -8.78
C GLU A 178 -21.40 -35.21 -9.89
N TRP A 179 -20.61 -35.57 -10.91
CA TRP A 179 -21.12 -36.27 -12.07
C TRP A 179 -21.67 -37.68 -11.78
N ASP A 180 -21.12 -38.38 -10.79
CA ASP A 180 -21.62 -39.70 -10.36
C ASP A 180 -23.03 -39.64 -9.75
N SER A 181 -23.33 -38.54 -9.07
CA SER A 181 -24.64 -38.29 -8.47
C SER A 181 -25.66 -37.87 -9.54
N LEU A 182 -25.21 -37.11 -10.54
CA LEU A 182 -26.04 -36.67 -11.67
C LEU A 182 -26.37 -37.81 -12.64
N VAL A 183 -25.34 -38.58 -13.00
CA VAL A 183 -25.41 -39.65 -14.00
C VAL A 183 -24.80 -40.92 -13.38
N PRO A 184 -25.60 -41.72 -12.65
CA PRO A 184 -25.12 -42.93 -11.97
C PRO A 184 -24.52 -43.99 -12.90
N ALA A 185 -24.71 -43.86 -14.22
CA ALA A 185 -24.11 -44.72 -15.23
C ALA A 185 -22.63 -44.38 -15.51
N LEU A 186 -22.11 -43.26 -15.01
CA LEU A 186 -20.68 -42.95 -15.06
C LEU A 186 -19.90 -43.81 -14.07
N ASP A 187 -18.65 -44.10 -14.40
CA ASP A 187 -17.75 -44.86 -13.54
C ASP A 187 -17.47 -44.09 -12.22
N PRO A 188 -17.40 -44.77 -11.06
CA PRO A 188 -17.10 -44.12 -9.78
C PRO A 188 -15.65 -43.63 -9.68
N HIS A 189 -14.71 -44.17 -10.47
CA HIS A 189 -13.31 -43.74 -10.46
C HIS A 189 -13.13 -42.42 -11.22
N PRO A 190 -12.60 -41.35 -10.60
CA PRO A 190 -12.54 -40.01 -11.21
C PRO A 190 -11.85 -39.95 -12.57
N GLU A 191 -10.76 -40.69 -12.77
CA GLU A 191 -9.99 -40.74 -14.01
C GLU A 191 -10.74 -41.43 -15.16
N ILE A 192 -11.49 -42.50 -14.86
CA ILE A 192 -12.33 -43.22 -15.83
C ILE A 192 -13.56 -42.38 -16.15
N ARG A 193 -14.17 -41.75 -15.14
CA ARG A 193 -15.29 -40.82 -15.32
C ARG A 193 -14.92 -39.65 -16.22
N ARG A 194 -13.78 -39.00 -15.98
CA ARG A 194 -13.26 -37.92 -16.86
C ARG A 194 -13.02 -38.44 -18.27
N PHE A 195 -12.49 -39.65 -18.43
CA PHE A 195 -12.34 -40.29 -19.74
C PHE A 195 -13.69 -40.47 -20.46
N GLN A 196 -14.72 -40.96 -19.77
CA GLN A 196 -16.08 -41.10 -20.32
C GLN A 196 -16.68 -39.72 -20.67
N LEU A 197 -16.49 -38.71 -19.83
CA LEU A 197 -16.94 -37.33 -20.05
C LEU A 197 -16.25 -36.67 -21.26
N ALA A 198 -14.98 -36.98 -21.50
CA ALA A 198 -14.24 -36.59 -22.70
C ALA A 198 -14.73 -37.33 -23.98
N GLY A 199 -15.61 -38.31 -23.82
CA GLY A 199 -16.25 -39.08 -24.89
C GLY A 199 -15.70 -40.48 -25.07
N GLY A 200 -14.68 -40.88 -24.30
CA GLY A 200 -14.07 -42.21 -24.36
C GLY A 200 -15.10 -43.32 -24.15
N ILE A 201 -14.97 -44.40 -24.91
CA ILE A 201 -15.79 -45.60 -24.72
C ILE A 201 -14.95 -46.68 -24.04
N GLY A 202 -13.75 -46.94 -24.55
CA GLY A 202 -12.88 -47.95 -23.99
C GLY A 202 -13.45 -49.37 -24.06
N GLU A 203 -12.98 -50.21 -23.15
CA GLU A 203 -13.49 -51.57 -22.89
C GLU A 203 -14.54 -51.59 -21.76
N ILE A 204 -15.00 -50.42 -21.33
CA ILE A 204 -16.02 -50.24 -20.27
C ILE A 204 -17.41 -50.04 -20.88
N SER A 205 -18.45 -50.24 -20.07
CA SER A 205 -19.84 -49.98 -20.47
C SER A 205 -20.01 -48.52 -20.91
N PRO A 206 -20.42 -48.24 -22.16
CA PRO A 206 -20.60 -46.88 -22.64
C PRO A 206 -21.78 -46.20 -21.94
N VAL A 207 -21.61 -44.93 -21.60
CA VAL A 207 -22.71 -44.10 -21.11
C VAL A 207 -23.66 -43.80 -22.27
N GLY A 208 -24.91 -44.26 -22.15
CA GLY A 208 -25.97 -43.95 -23.10
C GLY A 208 -26.16 -42.45 -23.26
N ARG A 209 -25.93 -41.92 -24.48
CA ARG A 209 -25.94 -40.47 -24.73
C ARG A 209 -27.32 -39.83 -24.48
N ARG A 210 -28.40 -40.57 -24.78
CA ARG A 210 -29.78 -40.13 -24.49
C ARG A 210 -30.06 -40.10 -22.99
N ASP A 211 -29.59 -41.10 -22.25
CA ASP A 211 -29.77 -41.18 -20.80
C ASP A 211 -28.95 -40.11 -20.08
N PHE A 212 -27.73 -39.83 -20.56
CA PHE A 212 -26.91 -38.71 -20.09
C PHE A 212 -27.64 -37.37 -20.26
N ASP A 213 -28.15 -37.08 -21.46
CA ASP A 213 -28.90 -35.85 -21.71
C ASP A 213 -30.14 -35.75 -20.81
N ALA A 214 -30.90 -36.85 -20.67
CA ALA A 214 -32.08 -36.90 -19.81
C ALA A 214 -31.76 -36.64 -18.33
N ALA A 215 -30.65 -37.21 -17.83
CA ALA A 215 -30.18 -37.01 -16.48
C ALA A 215 -29.77 -35.55 -16.23
N VAL A 216 -29.04 -34.92 -17.16
CA VAL A 216 -28.68 -33.50 -17.09
C VAL A 216 -29.93 -32.61 -17.11
N LEU A 217 -30.86 -32.87 -18.04
CA LEU A 217 -32.11 -32.11 -18.16
C LEU A 217 -32.96 -32.19 -16.88
N ARG A 218 -33.06 -33.39 -16.29
CA ARG A 218 -33.75 -33.62 -15.03
C ARG A 218 -33.11 -32.80 -13.91
N TRP A 219 -31.79 -32.88 -13.74
CA TRP A 219 -31.09 -32.09 -12.72
C TRP A 219 -31.29 -30.58 -12.92
N LEU A 220 -31.16 -30.09 -14.17
CA LEU A 220 -31.39 -28.68 -14.50
C LEU A 220 -32.80 -28.21 -14.15
N THR A 221 -33.79 -29.10 -14.17
CA THR A 221 -35.19 -28.77 -13.88
C THR A 221 -35.50 -28.88 -12.39
N GLU A 222 -34.97 -29.90 -11.71
CA GLU A 222 -35.31 -30.23 -10.32
C GLU A 222 -34.43 -29.50 -9.29
N SER A 223 -33.15 -29.30 -9.58
CA SER A 223 -32.17 -28.83 -8.59
C SER A 223 -31.89 -27.34 -8.63
N LEU A 224 -32.39 -26.63 -9.66
CA LEU A 224 -32.09 -25.22 -9.88
C LEU A 224 -33.37 -24.40 -9.88
N PRO A 225 -33.37 -23.21 -9.26
CA PRO A 225 -34.53 -22.32 -9.33
C PRO A 225 -34.87 -22.01 -10.79
N PRO A 226 -36.16 -21.80 -11.13
CA PRO A 226 -36.55 -21.41 -12.47
C PRO A 226 -35.78 -20.13 -12.85
N PRO A 227 -35.22 -20.06 -14.06
CA PRO A 227 -34.47 -18.89 -14.48
C PRO A 227 -35.38 -17.67 -14.44
N ARG A 228 -34.91 -16.58 -13.85
CA ARG A 228 -35.49 -15.26 -14.14
C ARG A 228 -34.97 -14.85 -15.51
N ASP A 229 -35.84 -14.32 -16.36
CA ASP A 229 -35.52 -14.00 -17.75
C ASP A 229 -34.17 -13.26 -17.85
N GLY A 230 -33.23 -13.83 -18.62
CA GLY A 230 -31.92 -13.23 -18.91
C GLY A 230 -30.86 -13.31 -17.80
N SER A 231 -31.03 -14.11 -16.74
CA SER A 231 -30.09 -14.15 -15.60
C SER A 231 -29.02 -15.26 -15.66
N THR A 232 -28.88 -16.00 -16.77
CA THR A 232 -27.96 -17.14 -16.84
C THR A 232 -26.80 -16.91 -17.80
N VAL A 233 -25.62 -17.35 -17.40
CA VAL A 233 -24.36 -17.26 -18.16
C VAL A 233 -23.73 -18.66 -18.19
N LEU A 234 -23.34 -19.11 -19.37
CA LEU A 234 -22.67 -20.40 -19.54
C LEU A 234 -21.16 -20.16 -19.69
N LEU A 235 -20.37 -20.71 -18.77
CA LEU A 235 -18.92 -20.79 -18.89
C LEU A 235 -18.58 -22.03 -19.72
N VAL A 236 -18.17 -21.80 -20.96
CA VAL A 236 -17.83 -22.87 -21.90
C VAL A 236 -16.40 -23.34 -21.59
N SER A 237 -16.32 -24.58 -21.11
CA SER A 237 -15.07 -25.33 -20.91
C SER A 237 -14.30 -25.48 -22.23
N ARG A 238 -13.06 -25.95 -22.17
CA ARG A 238 -12.26 -26.23 -23.38
C ARG A 238 -13.03 -27.19 -24.30
N PRO A 239 -13.10 -26.93 -25.62
CA PRO A 239 -13.83 -27.79 -26.55
C PRO A 239 -13.20 -29.19 -26.62
N GLY A 240 -14.01 -30.18 -26.99
CA GLY A 240 -13.55 -31.57 -27.19
C GLY A 240 -14.00 -32.55 -26.10
N TRP A 241 -14.60 -32.04 -25.02
CA TRP A 241 -15.24 -32.85 -23.99
C TRP A 241 -16.63 -33.25 -24.44
N THR A 242 -16.74 -34.37 -25.15
CA THR A 242 -17.97 -34.72 -25.89
C THR A 242 -19.23 -34.71 -25.02
N LEU A 243 -19.20 -35.28 -23.80
CA LEU A 243 -20.38 -35.28 -22.93
C LEU A 243 -20.61 -33.92 -22.26
N LEU A 244 -19.57 -33.15 -21.95
CA LEU A 244 -19.73 -31.81 -21.39
C LEU A 244 -20.32 -30.84 -22.44
N ASP A 245 -19.91 -30.98 -23.70
CA ASP A 245 -20.47 -30.23 -24.83
C ASP A 245 -21.97 -30.57 -25.02
N ARG A 246 -22.35 -31.84 -24.79
CA ARG A 246 -23.76 -32.25 -24.78
C ARG A 246 -24.53 -31.69 -23.60
N ALA A 247 -23.94 -31.68 -22.40
CA ALA A 247 -24.55 -31.06 -21.23
C ALA A 247 -24.80 -29.57 -21.45
N ALA A 248 -23.83 -28.86 -22.03
CA ALA A 248 -23.97 -27.48 -22.46
C ALA A 248 -25.07 -27.30 -23.53
N ALA A 249 -25.17 -28.20 -24.52
CA ALA A 249 -26.26 -28.17 -25.49
C ALA A 249 -27.64 -28.43 -24.86
N ALA A 250 -27.73 -29.36 -23.91
CA ALA A 250 -28.95 -29.61 -23.14
C ALA A 250 -29.36 -28.38 -22.31
N PHE A 251 -28.38 -27.71 -21.70
CA PHE A 251 -28.56 -26.45 -21.00
C PHE A 251 -29.11 -25.36 -21.92
N ARG A 252 -28.50 -25.12 -23.08
CA ARG A 252 -28.97 -24.11 -24.06
C ARG A 252 -30.43 -24.31 -24.48
N ARG A 253 -30.89 -25.57 -24.59
CA ARG A 253 -32.27 -25.90 -24.96
C ARG A 253 -33.28 -25.60 -23.87
N THR A 254 -32.92 -25.80 -22.61
CA THR A 254 -33.86 -25.62 -21.47
C THR A 254 -33.75 -24.26 -20.81
N ARG A 255 -32.56 -23.68 -20.82
CA ARG A 255 -32.19 -22.42 -20.16
C ARG A 255 -31.28 -21.65 -21.12
N PRO A 256 -31.83 -20.95 -22.13
CA PRO A 256 -31.02 -20.23 -23.09
C PRO A 256 -30.13 -19.22 -22.36
N PRO A 257 -28.78 -19.38 -22.41
CA PRO A 257 -27.89 -18.46 -21.74
C PRO A 257 -28.02 -17.07 -22.37
N ARG A 258 -27.96 -16.04 -21.55
CA ARG A 258 -27.85 -14.66 -22.05
C ARG A 258 -26.47 -14.40 -22.64
N ALA A 259 -25.44 -15.06 -22.09
CA ALA A 259 -24.09 -15.09 -22.64
C ALA A 259 -23.37 -16.41 -22.46
N GLU A 260 -22.42 -16.65 -23.37
CA GLU A 260 -21.48 -17.75 -23.31
C GLU A 260 -20.05 -17.19 -23.23
N LEU A 261 -19.32 -17.54 -22.17
CA LEU A 261 -17.95 -17.10 -21.96
C LEU A 261 -17.02 -18.29 -22.12
N LEU A 262 -16.14 -18.21 -23.12
CA LEU A 262 -15.10 -19.22 -23.31
C LEU A 262 -14.01 -19.05 -22.25
N ARG A 263 -13.66 -20.13 -21.54
CA ARG A 263 -12.46 -20.12 -20.69
C ARG A 263 -11.23 -19.90 -21.55
N ARG A 264 -10.41 -18.88 -21.23
CA ARG A 264 -9.25 -18.53 -22.04
C ARG A 264 -8.20 -19.65 -21.96
N GLY A 265 -7.75 -20.11 -23.13
CA GLY A 265 -6.63 -21.04 -23.26
C GLY A 265 -5.34 -20.34 -22.82
N GLY A 266 -4.99 -20.48 -21.55
CA GLY A 266 -3.90 -19.74 -20.92
C GLY A 266 -4.12 -19.56 -19.42
N ASP A 267 -5.37 -19.70 -18.95
CA ASP A 267 -5.63 -19.88 -17.53
C ASP A 267 -4.82 -21.09 -17.06
N ALA A 268 -3.89 -20.85 -16.14
CA ALA A 268 -3.07 -21.90 -15.55
C ALA A 268 -3.99 -23.02 -15.07
N TYR A 269 -3.57 -24.27 -15.29
CA TYR A 269 -4.25 -25.42 -14.72
C TYR A 269 -4.42 -25.17 -13.21
N GLY A 270 -5.67 -25.16 -12.71
CA GLY A 270 -5.98 -24.86 -11.32
C GLY A 270 -6.90 -23.65 -11.07
N VAL A 271 -7.20 -22.82 -12.09
CA VAL A 271 -8.20 -21.75 -11.93
C VAL A 271 -9.59 -22.36 -11.71
N THR A 272 -10.21 -22.08 -10.56
CA THR A 272 -11.55 -22.60 -10.24
C THR A 272 -12.64 -21.86 -11.03
N THR A 273 -13.86 -22.42 -11.10
CA THR A 273 -15.03 -21.71 -11.63
C THR A 273 -15.24 -20.37 -10.93
N ALA A 274 -15.07 -20.37 -9.60
CA ALA A 274 -15.19 -19.17 -8.78
C ALA A 274 -14.15 -18.10 -9.17
N ASP A 275 -12.91 -18.49 -9.48
CA ASP A 275 -11.88 -17.54 -9.92
C ASP A 275 -12.14 -16.99 -11.32
N ALA A 276 -12.65 -17.83 -12.23
CA ALA A 276 -13.07 -17.39 -13.56
C ALA A 276 -14.21 -16.36 -13.46
N VAL A 277 -15.24 -16.64 -12.64
CA VAL A 277 -16.34 -15.69 -12.37
C VAL A 277 -15.82 -14.41 -11.72
N ARG A 278 -14.91 -14.51 -10.75
CA ARG A 278 -14.29 -13.33 -10.12
C ARG A 278 -13.55 -12.49 -11.15
N GLY A 279 -12.72 -13.11 -12.00
CA GLY A 279 -11.99 -12.42 -13.08
C GLY A 279 -12.91 -11.73 -14.09
N VAL A 280 -14.10 -12.29 -14.28
CA VAL A 280 -15.17 -11.73 -15.09
C VAL A 280 -15.85 -10.54 -14.38
N LEU A 281 -16.23 -10.67 -13.10
CA LEU A 281 -16.82 -9.58 -12.29
C LEU A 281 -15.86 -8.39 -12.10
N ARG A 282 -14.55 -8.62 -12.09
CA ARG A 282 -13.52 -7.55 -12.06
C ARG A 282 -13.61 -6.59 -13.23
N THR A 283 -14.24 -7.00 -14.34
CA THR A 283 -14.45 -6.15 -15.52
C THR A 283 -15.74 -5.33 -15.47
N ALA A 284 -16.54 -5.45 -14.40
CA ALA A 284 -17.71 -4.61 -14.20
C ALA A 284 -17.29 -3.16 -13.90
N PRO A 285 -18.08 -2.16 -14.35
CA PRO A 285 -17.78 -0.77 -14.02
C PRO A 285 -17.94 -0.56 -12.51
N LEU A 286 -17.17 0.38 -11.95
CA LEU A 286 -17.34 0.75 -10.56
C LEU A 286 -18.74 1.38 -10.34
N PRO A 287 -19.58 0.82 -9.45
CA PRO A 287 -20.92 1.33 -9.19
C PRO A 287 -20.90 2.69 -8.48
N VAL A 288 -19.85 2.93 -7.68
CA VAL A 288 -19.68 4.09 -6.81
C VAL A 288 -18.20 4.47 -6.70
N ASP A 289 -17.92 5.71 -6.31
CA ASP A 289 -16.56 6.16 -6.03
C ASP A 289 -15.89 5.30 -4.96
N HIS A 290 -14.65 4.91 -5.21
CA HIS A 290 -13.77 4.29 -4.23
C HIS A 290 -12.86 5.38 -3.68
N SER A 291 -13.06 5.75 -2.42
CA SER A 291 -12.42 6.92 -1.80
C SER A 291 -11.56 6.52 -0.62
N LEU A 292 -10.39 7.14 -0.49
CA LEU A 292 -9.54 7.09 0.69
C LEU A 292 -10.09 8.06 1.75
N LEU A 293 -10.25 7.57 2.98
CA LEU A 293 -10.62 8.37 4.13
C LEU A 293 -9.38 8.99 4.79
N LEU A 294 -9.36 10.32 4.88
CA LEU A 294 -8.27 11.11 5.45
C LEU A 294 -8.84 12.10 6.48
N ALA A 295 -7.99 12.58 7.39
CA ALA A 295 -8.29 13.75 8.20
C ALA A 295 -7.90 15.03 7.44
N ARG A 296 -8.60 16.14 7.72
CA ARG A 296 -8.20 17.47 7.23
C ARG A 296 -8.35 18.46 8.35
N ALA A 297 -7.26 19.16 8.68
CA ALA A 297 -7.29 20.25 9.63
C ALA A 297 -7.52 21.58 8.91
N ASP A 298 -8.48 22.38 9.36
CA ASP A 298 -8.63 23.76 8.93
C ASP A 298 -7.41 24.57 9.37
N ARG A 299 -6.77 25.28 8.44
CA ARG A 299 -5.51 26.00 8.72
C ARG A 299 -5.66 27.16 9.70
N ARG A 300 -6.87 27.74 9.80
CA ARG A 300 -7.14 28.93 10.61
C ARG A 300 -7.65 28.54 12.00
N THR A 301 -8.62 27.64 12.05
CA THR A 301 -9.25 27.23 13.31
C THR A 301 -8.54 26.04 13.92
N GLY A 302 -7.89 25.18 13.12
CA GLY A 302 -7.34 23.91 13.56
C GLY A 302 -8.40 22.81 13.71
N ALA A 303 -9.68 23.10 13.43
CA ALA A 303 -10.75 22.10 13.48
C ALA A 303 -10.41 20.93 12.55
N VAL A 304 -10.61 19.70 13.00
CA VAL A 304 -10.32 18.50 12.20
C VAL A 304 -11.60 17.87 11.73
N ASP A 305 -11.73 17.81 10.40
CA ASP A 305 -12.85 17.20 9.72
C ASP A 305 -12.42 15.95 8.95
N VAL A 306 -13.40 15.14 8.61
CA VAL A 306 -13.23 13.98 7.73
C VAL A 306 -13.13 14.48 6.28
N HIS A 307 -12.12 14.02 5.56
CA HIS A 307 -11.94 14.28 4.14
C HIS A 307 -11.97 12.97 3.34
N ARG A 308 -12.71 12.95 2.24
CA ARG A 308 -12.75 11.82 1.31
C ARG A 308 -12.00 12.20 0.04
N HIS A 309 -10.96 11.45 -0.27
CA HIS A 309 -10.16 11.63 -1.48
C HIS A 309 -10.51 10.50 -2.46
N VAL A 310 -11.14 10.84 -3.59
CA VAL A 310 -11.53 9.83 -4.60
C VAL A 310 -10.28 9.23 -5.22
N LEU A 311 -10.08 7.92 -5.05
CA LEU A 311 -8.99 7.18 -5.69
C LEU A 311 -9.40 6.74 -7.09
N PHE A 312 -10.58 6.15 -7.20
CA PHE A 312 -11.14 5.64 -8.45
C PHE A 312 -12.59 6.10 -8.57
N PRO A 313 -12.93 6.94 -9.57
CA PRO A 313 -14.29 7.42 -9.75
C PRO A 313 -15.23 6.31 -10.21
N ALA A 314 -16.52 6.47 -9.91
CA ALA A 314 -17.58 5.62 -10.44
C ALA A 314 -17.53 5.56 -11.98
N GLY A 315 -17.91 4.42 -12.54
CA GLY A 315 -17.87 4.14 -13.97
C GLY A 315 -16.52 3.66 -14.51
N VAL A 316 -15.43 3.73 -13.73
CA VAL A 316 -14.14 3.14 -14.13
C VAL A 316 -14.32 1.65 -14.41
N ARG A 317 -13.75 1.19 -15.53
CA ARG A 317 -13.80 -0.21 -15.95
C ARG A 317 -12.40 -0.74 -16.22
N LEU A 318 -12.10 -1.92 -15.69
CA LEU A 318 -10.85 -2.62 -15.97
C LEU A 318 -11.02 -3.57 -17.15
N ARG A 319 -9.96 -3.71 -17.95
CA ARG A 319 -9.84 -4.83 -18.90
C ARG A 319 -9.61 -6.12 -18.12
N HIS A 320 -9.98 -7.25 -18.70
CA HIS A 320 -9.72 -8.55 -18.08
C HIS A 320 -8.22 -8.73 -17.80
N GLY A 321 -7.87 -9.02 -16.53
CA GLY A 321 -6.50 -9.18 -16.06
C GLY A 321 -5.69 -7.88 -15.91
N ALA A 322 -6.30 -6.72 -16.14
CA ALA A 322 -5.67 -5.43 -15.95
C ALA A 322 -5.98 -4.85 -14.57
N ASP A 323 -5.04 -4.10 -14.03
CA ASP A 323 -5.18 -3.33 -12.79
C ASP A 323 -5.15 -1.82 -13.12
N ALA A 324 -5.76 -1.00 -12.27
CA ALA A 324 -5.60 0.45 -12.30
C ALA A 324 -4.92 0.96 -11.03
N THR A 325 -4.11 2.01 -11.15
CA THR A 325 -3.37 2.59 -10.01
C THR A 325 -3.77 4.04 -9.76
N ALA A 326 -3.89 4.43 -8.49
CA ALA A 326 -4.08 5.81 -8.07
C ALA A 326 -2.98 6.18 -7.06
N THR A 327 -2.35 7.34 -7.23
CA THR A 327 -1.28 7.79 -6.33
C THR A 327 -1.72 9.03 -5.56
N VAL A 328 -1.58 8.99 -4.24
CA VAL A 328 -2.00 10.06 -3.32
C VAL A 328 -0.85 10.45 -2.42
N THR A 329 -0.67 11.75 -2.18
CA THR A 329 0.23 12.23 -1.13
C THR A 329 -0.56 12.41 0.16
N VAL A 330 -0.11 11.77 1.22
CA VAL A 330 -0.71 11.87 2.55
C VAL A 330 0.32 12.39 3.55
N HIS A 331 -0.16 12.93 4.67
CA HIS A 331 0.69 13.55 5.68
C HIS A 331 0.50 12.89 7.04
N GLY A 332 1.61 12.73 7.78
CA GLY A 332 1.60 12.28 9.16
C GLY A 332 0.93 13.30 10.08
N GLY A 333 0.44 12.81 11.22
CA GLY A 333 -0.01 13.70 12.30
C GLY A 333 1.16 14.34 13.03
N VAL A 334 0.85 15.00 14.14
CA VAL A 334 1.87 15.58 15.05
C VAL A 334 2.76 14.50 15.68
N THR A 335 2.22 13.30 15.87
CA THR A 335 2.95 12.17 16.45
C THR A 335 3.36 11.20 15.35
N GLY A 336 4.60 10.69 15.42
CA GLY A 336 5.08 9.65 14.50
C GLY A 336 4.47 8.31 14.90
N THR A 337 3.48 7.86 14.14
CA THR A 337 2.73 6.62 14.42
C THR A 337 2.28 5.98 13.11
N SER A 338 1.97 4.67 13.16
CA SER A 338 1.25 4.03 12.07
C SER A 338 -0.12 4.68 11.90
N VAL A 339 -0.37 5.27 10.74
CA VAL A 339 -1.67 5.83 10.38
C VAL A 339 -2.52 4.79 9.65
N LEU A 340 -3.84 4.87 9.80
CA LEU A 340 -4.81 4.07 9.08
C LEU A 340 -5.20 4.77 7.77
N LEU A 341 -5.40 3.96 6.73
CA LEU A 341 -5.79 4.39 5.38
C LEU A 341 -7.02 3.58 4.92
N PRO A 342 -8.22 3.82 5.51
CA PRO A 342 -9.43 3.12 5.11
C PRO A 342 -9.85 3.53 3.69
N VAL A 343 -10.09 2.54 2.84
CA VAL A 343 -10.70 2.75 1.52
C VAL A 343 -12.17 2.39 1.61
N LEU A 344 -13.01 3.32 1.19
CA LEU A 344 -14.46 3.24 1.31
C LEU A 344 -15.11 3.22 -0.08
N ALA A 345 -16.20 2.48 -0.22
CA ALA A 345 -17.11 2.56 -1.37
C ALA A 345 -18.47 3.11 -0.92
N GLY A 346 -19.03 4.00 -1.74
CA GLY A 346 -20.38 4.52 -1.57
C GLY A 346 -20.45 5.94 -0.99
N PRO A 347 -21.62 6.56 -1.01
CA PRO A 347 -21.82 7.93 -0.53
C PRO A 347 -21.47 8.05 0.96
N PRO A 348 -21.19 9.27 1.46
CA PRO A 348 -21.04 9.46 2.90
C PRO A 348 -22.34 9.03 3.59
N ALA A 349 -22.24 8.50 4.81
CA ALA A 349 -23.43 8.20 5.60
C ALA A 349 -24.23 9.50 5.78
N GLY A 350 -25.30 9.65 4.99
CA GLY A 350 -26.33 10.66 5.23
C GLY A 350 -27.26 10.16 6.32
N GLU A 351 -27.91 11.08 7.03
CA GLU A 351 -28.75 10.74 8.19
C GLU A 351 -29.95 9.82 7.87
N ASP A 352 -30.34 9.62 6.60
CA ASP A 352 -31.58 8.90 6.26
C ASP A 352 -31.60 8.04 4.98
N THR A 353 -30.47 7.82 4.27
CA THR A 353 -30.53 7.34 2.85
C THR A 353 -29.86 6.01 2.51
N GLY A 354 -29.65 5.11 3.46
CA GLY A 354 -29.30 3.71 3.17
C GLY A 354 -28.15 3.15 4.00
N PRO A 355 -27.63 1.96 3.64
CA PRO A 355 -26.45 1.40 4.29
C PRO A 355 -25.26 2.37 4.12
N GLY A 356 -24.60 2.71 5.23
CA GLY A 356 -23.42 3.58 5.22
C GLY A 356 -22.29 3.01 4.35
N PRO A 357 -21.20 3.79 4.11
CA PRO A 357 -20.15 3.39 3.19
C PRO A 357 -19.50 2.05 3.55
N ALA A 358 -19.27 1.22 2.54
CA ALA A 358 -18.57 -0.06 2.69
C ALA A 358 -17.08 0.17 2.93
N VAL A 359 -16.49 -0.44 3.96
CA VAL A 359 -15.03 -0.50 4.09
C VAL A 359 -14.52 -1.61 3.17
N LEU A 360 -13.77 -1.23 2.13
CA LEU A 360 -13.17 -2.17 1.17
C LEU A 360 -11.87 -2.78 1.69
N GLY A 361 -11.12 -1.99 2.45
CA GLY A 361 -9.84 -2.40 3.01
C GLY A 361 -9.25 -1.28 3.88
N VAL A 362 -8.27 -1.65 4.71
CA VAL A 362 -7.59 -0.70 5.60
C VAL A 362 -6.09 -0.84 5.42
N GLY A 363 -5.51 0.09 4.66
CA GLY A 363 -4.06 0.21 4.57
C GLY A 363 -3.46 0.76 5.86
N ARG A 364 -2.17 0.51 6.08
CA ARG A 364 -1.38 1.13 7.13
C ARG A 364 -0.10 1.68 6.54
N ALA A 365 0.31 2.85 7.00
CA ALA A 365 1.60 3.45 6.66
C ALA A 365 2.26 3.98 7.92
N ALA A 366 3.56 3.76 8.07
CA ALA A 366 4.37 4.42 9.08
C ALA A 366 4.75 5.81 8.54
N LEU A 367 4.26 6.87 9.18
CA LEU A 367 4.61 8.24 8.84
C LEU A 367 5.24 8.89 10.07
N GLY A 368 6.39 9.54 9.88
CA GLY A 368 7.00 10.38 10.90
C GLY A 368 6.11 11.60 11.23
N PRO A 369 6.40 12.28 12.35
CA PRO A 369 5.73 13.54 12.70
C PRO A 369 5.77 14.53 11.55
N LEU A 370 4.60 14.97 11.07
CA LEU A 370 4.46 15.97 10.00
C LEU A 370 5.10 15.57 8.66
N GLU A 371 5.52 14.32 8.51
CA GLU A 371 6.14 13.80 7.30
C GLU A 371 5.10 13.66 6.18
N SER A 372 5.53 13.69 4.92
CA SER A 372 4.68 13.42 3.76
C SER A 372 5.12 12.13 3.08
N ALA A 373 4.17 11.30 2.67
CA ALA A 373 4.46 10.11 1.88
C ALA A 373 3.56 10.04 0.65
N ARG A 374 4.13 9.58 -0.45
CA ARG A 374 3.40 9.30 -1.69
C ARG A 374 3.05 7.81 -1.73
N LEU A 375 1.76 7.51 -1.69
CA LEU A 375 1.23 6.15 -1.61
C LEU A 375 0.50 5.77 -2.89
N THR A 376 0.61 4.51 -3.31
CA THR A 376 -0.05 4.00 -4.51
C THR A 376 -1.07 2.94 -4.13
N PHE A 377 -2.30 3.11 -4.60
CA PHE A 377 -3.40 2.17 -4.44
C PHE A 377 -3.65 1.47 -5.77
N VAL A 378 -3.96 0.18 -5.71
CA VAL A 378 -4.24 -0.69 -6.86
C VAL A 378 -5.68 -1.15 -6.80
N LEU A 379 -6.44 -0.88 -7.85
CA LEU A 379 -7.76 -1.41 -8.10
C LEU A 379 -7.65 -2.65 -9.00
N ARG A 380 -8.09 -3.80 -8.49
CA ARG A 380 -8.16 -5.07 -9.24
C ARG A 380 -9.57 -5.38 -9.75
N GLY A 381 -10.57 -4.68 -9.21
CA GLY A 381 -11.98 -4.77 -9.60
C GLY A 381 -12.88 -4.09 -8.56
N PRO A 382 -14.19 -4.06 -8.80
CA PRO A 382 -15.15 -3.49 -7.86
C PRO A 382 -15.01 -4.07 -6.45
N GLY A 383 -14.75 -3.22 -5.46
CA GLY A 383 -14.55 -3.62 -4.07
C GLY A 383 -13.20 -4.28 -3.75
N GLU A 384 -12.29 -4.38 -4.72
CA GLU A 384 -10.95 -4.96 -4.56
C GLU A 384 -9.88 -3.86 -4.74
N VAL A 385 -9.65 -3.07 -3.68
CA VAL A 385 -8.60 -2.05 -3.62
C VAL A 385 -7.56 -2.42 -2.57
N ALA A 386 -6.29 -2.38 -2.94
CA ALA A 386 -5.16 -2.62 -2.03
C ALA A 386 -4.18 -1.46 -2.06
N LEU A 387 -3.49 -1.22 -0.95
CA LEU A 387 -2.30 -0.37 -0.92
C LEU A 387 -1.11 -1.19 -1.48
N ALA A 388 -0.43 -0.68 -2.51
CA ALA A 388 0.77 -1.32 -3.03
C ALA A 388 1.89 -1.27 -1.98
N GLY A 389 2.59 -2.39 -1.75
CA GLY A 389 3.75 -2.41 -0.87
C GLY A 389 4.89 -1.51 -1.40
N PRO A 390 5.79 -1.03 -0.54
CA PRO A 390 6.91 -0.16 -0.94
C PRO A 390 7.91 -0.77 -1.95
N GLY A 391 7.73 -2.03 -2.37
CA GLY A 391 8.49 -2.68 -3.45
C GLY A 391 7.63 -3.18 -4.62
N ASP A 392 6.30 -3.04 -4.56
CA ASP A 392 5.37 -3.56 -5.57
C ASP A 392 5.18 -2.58 -6.74
N GLY A 393 6.09 -1.61 -6.88
CA GLY A 393 6.14 -0.68 -8.01
C GLY A 393 6.19 -1.49 -9.29
N THR A 394 5.00 -1.67 -9.88
CA THR A 394 4.81 -2.39 -11.12
C THR A 394 5.69 -1.71 -12.15
N ARG A 395 6.71 -2.43 -12.62
CA ARG A 395 7.58 -1.98 -13.70
C ARG A 395 6.63 -1.55 -14.82
N PRO A 396 6.62 -0.25 -15.22
CA PRO A 396 5.64 0.23 -16.18
C PRO A 396 5.71 -0.69 -17.41
N ALA A 397 4.56 -1.24 -17.79
CA ALA A 397 4.44 -2.05 -19.00
C ALA A 397 5.03 -1.23 -20.14
N GLY A 398 6.14 -1.71 -20.70
CA GLY A 398 6.92 -0.97 -21.67
C GLY A 398 6.03 -0.51 -22.82
N ASP A 399 6.00 0.81 -23.02
CA ASP A 399 5.52 1.41 -24.26
C ASP A 399 6.38 0.82 -25.39
N GLY A 400 5.77 -0.05 -26.20
CA GLY A 400 6.35 -0.55 -27.45
C GLY A 400 6.36 0.58 -28.47
N GLY A 401 7.26 1.54 -28.29
CA GLY A 401 7.50 2.66 -29.20
C GLY A 401 8.85 2.50 -29.89
N SER A 402 8.84 1.87 -31.07
CA SER A 402 9.96 1.87 -32.03
C SER A 402 10.48 3.29 -32.26
N THR A 403 11.76 3.53 -31.98
CA THR A 403 12.51 4.61 -32.63
C THR A 403 13.86 4.08 -33.10
N GLU A 404 14.05 4.23 -34.41
CA GLU A 404 15.26 3.92 -35.17
C GLU A 404 16.49 4.62 -34.60
N GLY A 405 17.60 3.89 -34.61
CA GLY A 405 18.89 4.38 -34.19
C GLY A 405 19.48 5.46 -35.08
N ARG A 406 20.30 6.31 -34.45
CA ARG A 406 21.48 6.91 -35.08
C ARG A 406 22.48 7.32 -33.99
N HIS A 407 23.51 6.51 -33.82
CA HIS A 407 24.80 6.95 -33.26
C HIS A 407 25.62 7.63 -34.34
N PRO A 408 26.38 8.70 -34.00
CA PRO A 408 27.64 9.00 -34.64
C PRO A 408 28.83 8.70 -33.69
N PRO A 409 30.04 8.47 -34.24
CA PRO A 409 31.16 7.89 -33.51
C PRO A 409 32.11 8.92 -32.91
N GLY A 410 32.72 8.53 -31.79
CA GLY A 410 34.17 8.58 -31.55
C GLY A 410 34.88 9.93 -31.48
N THR A 411 35.44 10.26 -30.32
CA THR A 411 36.75 10.92 -30.25
C THR A 411 37.52 10.45 -29.01
N THR A 412 38.62 9.75 -29.25
CA THR A 412 39.66 9.39 -28.27
C THR A 412 40.79 10.43 -28.29
N ALA A 413 41.32 10.83 -27.13
CA ALA A 413 42.75 11.01 -26.78
C ALA A 413 42.88 11.66 -25.36
N PRO A 414 44.07 11.87 -24.76
CA PRO A 414 44.62 10.92 -23.79
C PRO A 414 45.01 11.54 -22.42
N GLY A 415 45.14 10.65 -21.43
CA GLY A 415 46.08 10.68 -20.30
C GLY A 415 46.41 11.98 -19.57
N THR A 416 46.06 12.05 -18.29
CA THR A 416 46.92 12.67 -17.27
C THR A 416 46.71 11.98 -15.92
N THR A 417 47.79 11.40 -15.40
CA THR A 417 47.92 10.82 -14.06
C THR A 417 48.28 11.90 -13.04
N ALA A 418 47.56 11.96 -11.92
CA ALA A 418 48.05 12.52 -10.65
C ALA A 418 47.23 11.95 -9.46
N PRO A 419 47.79 11.92 -8.23
CA PRO A 419 47.46 10.91 -7.23
C PRO A 419 46.59 11.42 -6.07
N GLY A 420 45.92 10.48 -5.39
CA GLY A 420 45.69 10.52 -3.95
C GLY A 420 44.58 11.45 -3.47
N THR A 421 43.38 10.92 -3.31
CA THR A 421 42.40 11.47 -2.36
C THR A 421 41.66 10.32 -1.69
N THR A 422 41.80 10.25 -0.37
CA THR A 422 41.11 9.35 0.54
C THR A 422 39.60 9.44 0.35
N GLY A 423 39.00 8.36 -0.15
CA GLY A 423 37.55 8.26 -0.34
C GLY A 423 36.79 8.22 0.99
N PRO A 424 35.59 8.79 1.06
CA PRO A 424 34.72 8.66 2.22
C PRO A 424 34.19 7.22 2.33
N ALA A 425 34.01 6.77 3.57
CA ALA A 425 33.50 5.44 3.93
C ALA A 425 32.14 5.13 3.25
N PRO A 426 31.87 3.86 2.91
CA PRO A 426 30.61 3.46 2.31
C PRO A 426 29.45 3.72 3.28
N THR A 427 28.51 4.55 2.84
CA THR A 427 27.19 4.68 3.47
C THR A 427 26.46 3.35 3.40
N THR A 428 26.21 2.77 4.58
CA THR A 428 25.37 1.59 4.79
C THR A 428 23.98 1.81 4.18
N PRO A 429 23.45 0.90 3.35
CA PRO A 429 22.08 0.97 2.86
C PRO A 429 21.11 0.96 4.05
N GLY A 430 20.21 1.94 4.08
CA GLY A 430 19.17 2.04 5.11
C GLY A 430 18.35 0.77 5.21
N ALA A 431 18.10 0.34 6.45
CA ALA A 431 17.33 -0.85 6.77
C ALA A 431 15.98 -0.84 6.03
N THR A 432 15.79 -1.82 5.15
CA THR A 432 14.53 -2.10 4.47
C THR A 432 13.46 -2.30 5.53
N ALA A 433 12.45 -1.43 5.55
CA ALA A 433 11.31 -1.58 6.44
C ALA A 433 10.66 -2.96 6.22
N PRO A 434 10.27 -3.67 7.29
CA PRO A 434 9.70 -5.01 7.17
C PRO A 434 8.46 -5.00 6.29
N ALA A 435 8.35 -6.00 5.41
CA ALA A 435 7.20 -6.19 4.55
C ALA A 435 5.91 -6.31 5.40
N PRO A 436 4.80 -5.68 5.00
CA PRO A 436 3.57 -5.70 5.77
C PRO A 436 2.98 -7.10 5.82
N THR A 437 2.87 -7.68 7.02
CA THR A 437 2.14 -8.92 7.26
C THR A 437 0.64 -8.66 7.04
N PRO A 438 -0.06 -9.42 6.18
CA PRO A 438 -1.51 -9.32 6.04
C PRO A 438 -2.16 -9.77 7.36
N LEU A 439 -2.74 -8.82 8.09
CA LEU A 439 -3.53 -9.10 9.30
C LEU A 439 -4.89 -9.67 8.90
N ASP A 440 -5.41 -10.56 9.75
CA ASP A 440 -6.81 -11.00 9.71
C ASP A 440 -7.74 -9.78 9.62
N PRO A 441 -8.72 -9.76 8.70
CA PRO A 441 -9.60 -8.62 8.48
C PRO A 441 -10.61 -8.55 9.62
N THR A 442 -10.17 -8.11 10.80
CA THR A 442 -11.12 -7.65 11.82
C THR A 442 -11.91 -6.51 11.20
N PRO A 443 -13.26 -6.57 11.16
CA PRO A 443 -14.06 -5.52 10.56
C PRO A 443 -13.71 -4.18 11.23
N LEU A 444 -13.25 -3.20 10.46
CA LEU A 444 -13.00 -1.87 10.97
C LEU A 444 -14.34 -1.22 11.33
N ASP A 445 -14.54 -0.93 12.61
CA ASP A 445 -15.65 -0.10 13.06
C ASP A 445 -15.39 1.36 12.67
N LEU A 446 -15.96 1.77 11.54
CA LEU A 446 -15.83 3.12 11.00
C LEU A 446 -16.40 4.17 11.96
N THR A 447 -17.49 3.87 12.66
CA THR A 447 -18.10 4.79 13.63
C THR A 447 -17.17 5.04 14.82
N ALA A 448 -16.59 3.97 15.38
CA ALA A 448 -15.59 4.08 16.44
C ALA A 448 -14.33 4.83 15.96
N LEU A 449 -13.91 4.63 14.71
CA LEU A 449 -12.78 5.35 14.13
C LEU A 449 -13.06 6.86 14.03
N LEU A 450 -14.23 7.24 13.52
CA LEU A 450 -14.62 8.64 13.30
C LEU A 450 -14.84 9.40 14.63
N THR A 451 -15.39 8.74 15.64
CA THR A 451 -15.57 9.33 16.98
C THR A 451 -14.25 9.54 17.73
N ARG A 452 -13.17 8.89 17.31
CA ARG A 452 -11.81 9.06 17.85
C ARG A 452 -10.98 10.09 17.09
N LEU A 453 -11.57 10.88 16.20
CA LEU A 453 -10.88 12.01 15.63
C LEU A 453 -10.75 13.13 16.68
N PRO A 454 -9.59 13.80 16.78
CA PRO A 454 -9.47 15.00 17.57
C PRO A 454 -10.43 16.05 17.03
N ARG A 455 -10.98 16.91 17.90
CA ARG A 455 -11.84 18.01 17.46
C ARG A 455 -11.02 19.12 16.82
N ARG A 456 -9.82 19.34 17.37
CA ARG A 456 -8.95 20.45 16.98
C ARG A 456 -7.48 20.11 17.17
N ILE A 457 -6.66 20.60 16.26
CA ILE A 457 -5.20 20.64 16.37
C ILE A 457 -4.81 22.09 16.62
N VAL A 458 -4.17 22.33 17.76
CA VAL A 458 -3.68 23.66 18.12
C VAL A 458 -2.22 23.74 17.71
N ARG A 459 -1.96 24.62 16.74
CA ARG A 459 -0.60 24.94 16.30
C ARG A 459 0.20 25.51 17.47
N PRO A 460 1.47 25.12 17.64
CA PRO A 460 2.32 25.72 18.64
C PRO A 460 2.45 27.24 18.38
N PRO A 461 2.54 28.07 19.42
CA PRO A 461 2.88 29.48 19.25
C PRO A 461 4.23 29.62 18.55
N ARG A 462 4.43 30.74 17.86
CA ARG A 462 5.76 31.09 17.32
C ARG A 462 6.77 31.20 18.46
N LEU A 463 7.99 30.74 18.23
CA LEU A 463 9.04 30.78 19.24
C LEU A 463 10.00 31.93 18.95
N GLU A 464 10.13 32.87 19.90
CA GLU A 464 11.22 33.85 19.90
C GLU A 464 12.23 33.47 20.99
N VAL A 465 13.45 33.16 20.59
CA VAL A 465 14.55 32.84 21.52
C VAL A 465 15.56 33.98 21.52
N PHE A 466 15.90 34.45 22.71
CA PHE A 466 16.93 35.46 22.91
C PHE A 466 18.08 34.85 23.71
N CYS A 467 19.28 34.87 23.17
CA CYS A 467 20.47 34.34 23.86
C CYS A 467 21.31 35.49 24.42
N THR A 468 21.63 35.48 25.72
CA THR A 468 22.76 36.27 26.22
C THR A 468 23.99 35.37 26.29
N VAL A 469 25.13 35.84 25.79
CA VAL A 469 26.35 35.02 25.72
C VAL A 469 27.51 35.75 26.37
N GLU A 470 28.10 35.16 27.40
CA GLU A 470 29.32 35.65 28.02
C GLU A 470 30.51 35.37 27.10
N LEU A 471 31.15 36.42 26.60
CA LEU A 471 32.26 36.36 25.65
C LEU A 471 33.64 36.43 26.32
N SER A 472 33.70 36.50 27.65
CA SER A 472 34.93 36.60 28.45
C SER A 472 35.09 35.40 29.40
N GLY A 473 35.09 34.18 28.86
CA GLY A 473 35.37 32.95 29.61
C GLY A 473 36.76 32.92 30.26
N ALA A 474 37.06 31.90 31.06
CA ALA A 474 38.38 31.75 31.68
C ALA A 474 39.49 31.61 30.64
N ASP A 475 39.16 31.01 29.49
CA ASP A 475 39.99 30.98 28.30
C ASP A 475 39.13 31.09 27.01
N ALA A 476 39.81 31.10 25.86
CA ALA A 476 39.16 31.18 24.56
C ALA A 476 38.32 29.95 24.23
N ALA A 477 38.73 28.75 24.70
CA ALA A 477 38.02 27.50 24.42
C ALA A 477 36.67 27.45 25.15
N GLU A 478 36.61 27.93 26.39
CA GLU A 478 35.37 28.03 27.16
C GLU A 478 34.37 28.99 26.51
N THR A 479 34.85 30.08 25.89
CA THR A 479 33.97 31.00 25.16
C THR A 479 33.51 30.41 23.83
N GLU A 480 34.41 29.75 23.11
CA GLU A 480 34.05 29.08 21.85
C GLU A 480 33.04 27.96 22.09
N GLU A 481 33.14 27.22 23.20
CA GLU A 481 32.13 26.23 23.61
C GLU A 481 30.73 26.84 23.72
N ARG A 482 30.60 28.01 24.34
CA ARG A 482 29.31 28.71 24.49
C ARG A 482 28.76 29.14 23.14
N LEU A 483 29.62 29.71 22.28
CA LEU A 483 29.23 30.12 20.95
C LEU A 483 28.79 28.93 20.09
N ALA A 484 29.56 27.84 20.12
CA ALA A 484 29.21 26.58 19.45
C ALA A 484 27.87 26.04 19.97
N PHE A 485 27.66 25.98 21.29
CA PHE A 485 26.38 25.57 21.87
C PHE A 485 25.20 26.41 21.36
N VAL A 486 25.33 27.74 21.32
CA VAL A 486 24.25 28.62 20.84
C VAL A 486 24.00 28.42 19.35
N ARG A 487 25.05 28.29 18.53
CA ARG A 487 24.90 27.98 17.09
C ARG A 487 24.17 26.64 16.90
N ASP A 488 24.59 25.60 17.60
CA ASP A 488 23.98 24.27 17.54
C ASP A 488 22.53 24.27 18.04
N LEU A 489 22.21 25.07 19.06
CA LEU A 489 20.85 25.25 19.56
C LEU A 489 19.97 25.87 18.50
N ILE A 490 20.43 26.95 17.86
CA ILE A 490 19.69 27.63 16.78
C ILE A 490 19.48 26.68 15.60
N CYS A 491 20.52 25.94 15.18
CA CYS A 491 20.43 24.94 14.12
C CYS A 491 19.48 23.79 14.47
N SER A 492 19.41 23.39 15.73
CA SER A 492 18.50 22.34 16.21
C SER A 492 17.05 22.83 16.25
N LEU A 493 16.81 24.03 16.77
CA LEU A 493 15.49 24.67 16.76
C LEU A 493 15.00 24.87 15.32
N ALA A 494 15.83 25.40 14.42
CA ALA A 494 15.45 25.67 13.02
C ALA A 494 15.09 24.40 12.23
N ARG A 495 15.61 23.23 12.63
CA ARG A 495 15.27 21.93 12.04
C ARG A 495 14.04 21.28 12.67
N ASP A 496 13.62 21.74 13.86
CA ASP A 496 12.45 21.20 14.54
C ASP A 496 11.17 21.62 13.77
N PRO A 497 10.40 20.66 13.24
CA PRO A 497 9.19 20.94 12.48
C PRO A 497 8.10 21.60 13.35
N GLY A 498 8.18 21.50 14.69
CA GLY A 498 7.35 22.26 15.62
C GLY A 498 7.61 23.76 15.62
N THR A 499 8.80 24.21 15.20
CA THR A 499 9.14 25.64 15.11
C THR A 499 9.24 26.16 13.67
N GLY A 500 9.28 25.26 12.68
CA GLY A 500 9.80 25.40 11.30
C GLY A 500 9.17 26.42 10.34
N GLY A 501 8.45 27.42 10.84
CA GLY A 501 8.10 28.64 10.10
C GLY A 501 7.92 29.88 10.97
N GLY A 502 8.10 29.73 12.29
CA GLY A 502 7.82 30.75 13.30
C GLY A 502 8.98 31.04 14.25
N LEU A 503 10.13 30.38 14.10
CA LEU A 503 11.31 30.65 14.92
C LEU A 503 11.92 32.03 14.59
N ARG A 504 12.11 32.86 15.61
CA ARG A 504 12.95 34.06 15.52
C ARG A 504 13.99 34.04 16.62
N VAL A 505 15.20 34.49 16.28
CA VAL A 505 16.34 34.47 17.20
C VAL A 505 16.93 35.85 17.33
N GLY A 506 17.12 36.30 18.57
CA GLY A 506 17.93 37.47 18.92
C GLY A 506 19.09 37.07 19.83
N ALA A 507 20.12 37.90 19.92
CA ALA A 507 21.27 37.60 20.76
C ALA A 507 21.97 38.87 21.27
N VAL A 508 22.55 38.79 22.47
CA VAL A 508 23.37 39.85 23.06
C VAL A 508 24.66 39.24 23.63
N GLY A 509 25.79 39.54 23.01
CA GLY A 509 27.11 39.16 23.51
C GLY A 509 27.57 40.19 24.54
N HIS A 510 28.10 39.73 25.67
CA HIS A 510 28.54 40.62 26.76
C HIS A 510 29.91 40.22 27.30
N TYR A 511 30.63 41.22 27.83
CA TYR A 511 32.03 41.10 28.22
C TYR A 511 32.21 41.34 29.73
N ASP A 512 33.41 41.80 30.10
CA ASP A 512 33.71 42.31 31.43
C ASP A 512 33.60 43.82 31.44
N HIS A 513 33.28 44.36 32.62
CA HIS A 513 33.53 45.77 32.88
C HIS A 513 35.01 46.04 32.81
N ALA A 514 35.42 46.92 31.89
CA ALA A 514 36.72 47.56 32.00
C ALA A 514 36.65 48.55 33.17
N ILE A 515 37.06 48.13 34.36
CA ILE A 515 37.29 49.06 35.47
C ILE A 515 38.50 49.90 35.06
N HIS A 516 38.26 51.15 34.69
CA HIS A 516 39.30 52.16 34.57
C HIS A 516 39.41 52.87 35.91
N GLU A 517 40.55 52.73 36.59
CA GLU A 517 40.82 53.49 37.82
C GLU A 517 40.96 55.01 37.55
N ASN A 518 41.14 55.45 36.28
CA ASN A 518 41.40 56.85 35.91
C ASN A 518 40.49 57.34 34.74
N GLY A 519 39.77 58.44 34.95
CA GLY A 519 38.63 58.92 34.14
C GLY A 519 38.89 59.61 32.79
N TYR A 520 39.93 59.25 32.03
CA TYR A 520 40.28 59.94 30.77
C TYR A 520 40.54 58.98 29.58
N ALA A 521 39.50 58.25 29.13
CA ALA A 521 39.41 57.69 27.77
C ALA A 521 37.97 57.20 27.48
N PRO A 522 37.51 57.20 26.21
CA PRO A 522 36.13 56.87 25.85
C PRO A 522 35.77 55.39 26.10
N ARG A 523 34.48 55.19 26.47
CA ARG A 523 33.85 53.92 26.89
C ARG A 523 34.24 52.72 26.01
N PRO A 524 34.94 51.70 26.52
CA PRO A 524 35.06 50.43 25.82
C PRO A 524 33.67 49.77 25.75
N VAL A 525 33.39 49.20 24.58
CA VAL A 525 32.15 48.53 24.21
C VAL A 525 31.91 47.35 25.17
N LEU A 526 30.94 47.48 26.08
CA LEU A 526 30.58 46.46 27.08
C LEU A 526 29.75 45.31 26.49
N LEU A 527 29.10 45.57 25.35
CA LEU A 527 28.22 44.63 24.66
C LEU A 527 28.57 44.58 23.18
N MET A 528 28.51 43.40 22.58
CA MET A 528 28.39 43.31 21.13
C MET A 528 27.10 44.00 20.67
N PRO A 529 27.06 44.58 19.46
CA PRO A 529 25.83 45.12 18.88
C PRO A 529 24.69 44.10 19.02
N PRO A 530 23.59 44.43 19.74
CA PRO A 530 22.50 43.50 19.94
C PRO A 530 21.91 43.04 18.62
N VAL A 531 21.69 41.74 18.50
CA VAL A 531 21.05 41.13 17.33
C VAL A 531 19.53 41.11 17.59
N PRO A 532 18.73 41.86 16.83
CA PRO A 532 17.28 41.86 17.01
C PRO A 532 16.68 40.50 16.61
N ALA A 533 15.52 40.15 17.18
CA ALA A 533 14.84 38.91 16.83
C ALA A 533 14.50 38.84 15.33
N GLY A 534 15.18 37.95 14.61
CA GLY A 534 15.04 37.78 13.17
C GLY A 534 15.08 36.31 12.74
N PRO A 535 15.14 36.02 11.42
CA PRO A 535 15.35 34.66 10.93
C PRO A 535 16.61 34.04 11.53
N ALA A 536 16.58 32.73 11.85
CA ALA A 536 17.68 32.01 12.47
C ALA A 536 19.03 32.19 11.75
N VAL A 537 19.01 32.20 10.41
CA VAL A 537 20.20 32.41 9.57
C VAL A 537 20.89 33.76 9.82
N ALA A 538 20.13 34.83 10.12
CA ALA A 538 20.70 36.14 10.40
C ALA A 538 21.41 36.17 11.75
N ALA A 539 20.85 35.48 12.76
CA ALA A 539 21.48 35.33 14.06
C ALA A 539 22.77 34.49 13.97
N LEU A 540 22.75 33.39 13.21
CA LEU A 540 23.94 32.55 12.96
C LEU A 540 25.07 33.37 12.32
N HIS A 541 24.78 34.12 11.26
CA HIS A 541 25.77 35.01 10.63
C HIS A 541 26.35 36.06 11.59
N ALA A 542 25.52 36.61 12.48
CA ALA A 542 26.02 37.54 13.49
C ALA A 542 26.97 36.84 14.48
N LEU A 543 26.60 35.64 14.96
CA LEU A 543 27.41 34.84 15.88
C LEU A 543 28.75 34.39 15.28
N ASP A 544 28.85 34.23 13.97
CA ASP A 544 30.12 33.91 13.30
C ASP A 544 31.14 35.05 13.36
N THR A 545 30.69 36.28 13.63
CA THR A 545 31.57 37.45 13.81
C THR A 545 31.98 37.66 15.26
N TRP A 546 31.44 36.87 16.20
CA TRP A 546 31.73 37.00 17.63
C TRP A 546 32.95 36.16 17.98
N HIS A 547 33.84 36.75 18.77
CA HIS A 547 35.12 36.15 19.12
C HIS A 547 35.33 36.21 20.64
N PRO A 548 36.08 35.26 21.23
CA PRO A 548 36.47 35.32 22.63
C PRO A 548 37.22 36.62 22.97
N ALA A 549 36.85 37.22 24.09
CA ALA A 549 37.54 38.36 24.68
C ALA A 549 38.33 37.94 25.92
N ARG A 550 39.38 38.71 26.21
CA ARG A 550 40.19 38.50 27.41
C ARG A 550 39.37 38.82 28.67
N ARG A 551 39.28 37.86 29.58
CA ARG A 551 38.77 38.05 30.94
C ARG A 551 39.65 39.01 31.74
N ARG A 552 39.01 39.96 32.42
CA ARG A 552 39.59 41.01 33.28
C ARG A 552 39.09 40.91 34.73
N GLN A 553 37.93 40.29 34.96
CA GLN A 553 37.32 40.15 36.27
C GLN A 553 37.00 38.69 36.58
N ASP A 554 37.19 38.26 37.82
CA ASP A 554 36.89 36.88 38.17
C ASP A 554 35.47 36.66 38.70
N THR A 555 34.84 37.71 39.26
CA THR A 555 33.65 37.58 40.11
C THR A 555 32.32 37.82 39.39
N VAL A 556 32.25 38.76 38.45
CA VAL A 556 31.02 39.14 37.73
C VAL A 556 31.30 39.38 36.25
N SER A 557 30.25 39.33 35.42
CA SER A 557 30.27 39.76 34.01
C SER A 557 29.34 40.96 33.82
N SER A 558 29.33 41.57 32.62
CA SER A 558 28.39 42.66 32.27
C SER A 558 26.99 42.16 31.84
N LEU A 559 26.51 41.07 32.47
CA LEU A 559 25.22 40.45 32.14
C LEU A 559 24.03 41.39 32.44
N GLU A 560 24.11 42.25 33.44
CA GLU A 560 23.09 43.26 33.74
C GLU A 560 22.88 44.27 32.59
N ASP A 561 23.95 44.64 31.90
CA ASP A 561 23.87 45.50 30.72
C ASP A 561 23.25 44.73 29.54
N ALA A 562 23.59 43.44 29.41
CA ALA A 562 23.00 42.57 28.41
C ALA A 562 21.50 42.39 28.63
N LEU A 563 21.06 42.23 29.87
CA LEU A 563 19.64 42.19 30.25
C LEU A 563 18.95 43.52 29.94
N THR A 564 19.60 44.65 30.24
CA THR A 564 19.09 45.99 29.91
C THR A 564 18.90 46.15 28.39
N ALA A 565 19.86 45.70 27.58
CA ALA A 565 19.76 45.71 26.12
C ALA A 565 18.73 44.72 25.57
N LEU A 566 18.50 43.61 26.28
CA LEU A 566 17.56 42.57 25.89
C LEU A 566 16.09 42.99 26.10
N VAL A 567 15.79 43.74 27.16
CA VAL A 567 14.42 44.20 27.46
C VAL A 567 13.71 44.82 26.24
N PRO A 568 14.24 45.86 25.55
CA PRO A 568 13.55 46.44 24.40
C PRO A 568 13.38 45.47 23.22
N LEU A 569 14.27 44.48 23.07
CA LEU A 569 14.17 43.47 22.01
C LEU A 569 13.08 42.42 22.31
N ALA A 570 12.99 41.96 23.56
CA ALA A 570 12.11 40.87 23.97
C ALA A 570 10.70 41.33 24.37
N THR A 571 10.53 42.61 24.69
CA THR A 571 9.23 43.19 25.12
C THR A 571 8.46 43.88 23.99
N ALA A 572 8.99 43.86 22.77
CA ALA A 572 8.29 44.39 21.61
C ALA A 572 6.91 43.71 21.47
N PRO A 573 5.82 44.46 21.20
CA PRO A 573 4.50 43.86 21.05
C PRO A 573 4.50 42.88 19.89
N PRO A 574 3.87 41.69 20.03
CA PRO A 574 3.72 40.77 18.92
C PRO A 574 2.85 41.40 17.83
N ARG A 575 2.99 40.92 16.58
CA ARG A 575 2.06 41.31 15.51
C ARG A 575 0.65 40.86 15.91
N ALA A 576 -0.35 41.70 15.60
CA ALA A 576 -1.74 41.45 15.98
C ALA A 576 -2.20 40.05 15.53
N GLY A 577 -2.71 39.25 16.45
CA GLY A 577 -3.25 37.91 16.19
C GLY A 577 -2.24 36.75 16.24
N GLU A 578 -0.95 37.00 16.51
CA GLU A 578 0.05 35.94 16.63
C GLU A 578 0.29 35.55 18.10
N ALA A 579 0.06 34.28 18.44
CA ALA A 579 0.52 33.72 19.70
C ALA A 579 2.03 33.50 19.64
N VAL A 580 2.79 34.15 20.52
CA VAL A 580 4.26 34.10 20.57
C VAL A 580 4.69 33.62 21.96
N ARG A 581 5.55 32.59 22.00
CA ARG A 581 6.28 32.17 23.19
C ARG A 581 7.67 32.80 23.14
N ARG A 582 8.03 33.55 24.18
CA ARG A 582 9.35 34.19 24.28
C ARG A 582 10.18 33.50 25.34
N VAL A 583 11.42 33.19 24.97
CA VAL A 583 12.41 32.58 25.86
C VAL A 583 13.66 33.45 25.86
N ALA A 584 14.19 33.76 27.04
CA ALA A 584 15.53 34.30 27.19
C ALA A 584 16.44 33.23 27.81
N LEU A 585 17.46 32.80 27.07
CA LEU A 585 18.44 31.82 27.52
C LEU A 585 19.77 32.54 27.85
N ILE A 586 20.14 32.52 29.11
CA ILE A 586 21.38 33.12 29.61
C ILE A 586 22.48 32.07 29.57
N VAL A 587 23.49 32.26 28.71
CA VAL A 587 24.64 31.36 28.55
C VAL A 587 25.89 32.03 29.11
N ALA A 588 26.14 31.81 30.40
CA ALA A 588 27.19 32.49 31.15
C ALA A 588 27.65 31.65 32.34
N ARG A 589 28.84 31.93 32.86
CA ARG A 589 29.40 31.32 34.09
C ARG A 589 29.39 32.28 35.26
N ARG A 590 29.64 33.57 35.02
CA ARG A 590 29.68 34.59 36.07
C ARG A 590 28.34 35.31 36.19
N PRO A 591 27.86 35.59 37.42
CA PRO A 591 26.62 36.33 37.63
C PRO A 591 26.74 37.79 37.14
N PRO A 592 25.62 38.53 37.03
CA PRO A 592 25.64 39.97 36.76
C PRO A 592 26.26 40.75 37.93
N ALA A 593 26.74 41.96 37.67
CA ALA A 593 27.16 42.87 38.73
C ALA A 593 25.94 43.51 39.43
N PRO A 594 25.94 43.67 40.77
CA PRO A 594 24.87 44.36 41.48
C PRO A 594 24.87 45.88 41.19
N PRO A 595 23.74 46.58 41.35
CA PRO A 595 23.67 48.04 41.15
C PRO A 595 24.48 48.84 42.20
N ARG A 596 24.79 48.22 43.34
CA ARG A 596 25.65 48.76 44.40
C ARG A 596 26.64 47.70 44.83
N GLN A 597 27.84 48.11 45.21
CA GLN A 597 28.92 47.20 45.60
C GLN A 597 28.45 46.30 46.76
N HIS A 598 28.68 44.99 46.63
CA HIS A 598 28.28 44.00 47.64
C HIS A 598 29.53 43.26 48.16
N GLY A 599 30.14 43.79 49.22
CA GLY A 599 31.42 43.31 49.72
C GLY A 599 32.53 43.50 48.67
N MET A 600 33.10 42.39 48.20
CA MET A 600 34.14 42.37 47.14
C MET A 600 33.56 42.26 45.72
N VAL A 601 32.24 42.15 45.58
CA VAL A 601 31.58 42.13 44.27
C VAL A 601 31.43 43.57 43.78
N PRO A 602 32.11 43.98 42.69
CA PRO A 602 32.05 45.34 42.18
C PRO A 602 30.64 45.66 41.68
N SER A 603 30.20 46.91 41.80
CA SER A 603 28.92 47.35 41.22
C SER A 603 29.00 47.49 39.71
N CYS A 604 27.85 47.40 39.05
CA CYS A 604 27.70 47.83 37.66
C CYS A 604 28.09 49.31 37.51
N PRO A 605 29.06 49.67 36.64
CA PRO A 605 29.47 51.06 36.42
C PRO A 605 28.39 51.90 35.73
N LEU A 606 27.43 51.26 35.06
CA LEU A 606 26.26 51.93 34.47
C LEU A 606 25.07 51.99 35.44
N GLY A 607 25.20 51.43 36.65
CA GLY A 607 24.14 51.41 37.66
C GLY A 607 22.93 50.55 37.28
N ALA A 608 23.09 49.62 36.32
CA ALA A 608 22.00 48.74 35.91
C ALA A 608 21.59 47.81 37.06
N ASP A 609 20.29 47.71 37.30
CA ASP A 609 19.71 46.80 38.29
C ASP A 609 19.17 45.57 37.58
N TRP A 610 19.99 44.52 37.52
CA TRP A 610 19.61 43.29 36.81
C TRP A 610 18.34 42.62 37.33
N ARG A 611 17.98 42.82 38.61
CA ARG A 611 16.73 42.28 39.16
C ARG A 611 15.53 42.98 38.57
N ALA A 612 15.59 44.31 38.51
CA ALA A 612 14.57 45.11 37.85
C ALA A 612 14.42 44.71 36.37
N GLU A 613 15.53 44.50 35.65
CA GLU A 613 15.50 44.02 34.26
C GLU A 613 14.87 42.63 34.11
N LEU A 614 15.26 41.71 34.98
CA LEU A 614 14.73 40.35 35.02
C LEU A 614 13.22 40.34 35.30
N ASP A 615 12.77 41.17 36.23
CA ASP A 615 11.35 41.33 36.55
C ASP A 615 10.58 41.97 35.39
N ARG A 616 11.17 42.93 34.66
CA ARG A 616 10.57 43.49 33.44
C ARG A 616 10.39 42.42 32.35
N LEU A 617 11.39 41.57 32.11
CA LEU A 617 11.28 40.45 31.17
C LEU A 617 10.16 39.48 31.58
N ARG A 618 10.11 39.10 32.86
CA ARG A 618 9.09 38.19 33.40
C ARG A 618 7.69 38.79 33.32
N ALA A 619 7.53 40.06 33.66
CA ALA A 619 6.25 40.78 33.56
C ALA A 619 5.74 40.87 32.12
N ALA A 620 6.65 40.90 31.14
CA ALA A 620 6.33 40.81 29.72
C ALA A 620 6.09 39.37 29.21
N GLY A 621 6.06 38.37 30.10
CA GLY A 621 5.82 36.97 29.76
C GLY A 621 7.02 36.25 29.14
N VAL A 622 8.23 36.81 29.21
CA VAL A 622 9.45 36.15 28.73
C VAL A 622 9.86 35.08 29.74
N HIS A 623 10.00 33.84 29.27
CA HIS A 623 10.47 32.74 30.08
C HIS A 623 12.00 32.74 30.15
N VAL A 624 12.56 33.08 31.31
CA VAL A 624 14.01 33.21 31.50
C VAL A 624 14.59 31.90 32.02
N LEU A 625 15.58 31.39 31.30
CA LEU A 625 16.29 30.14 31.56
C LEU A 625 17.80 30.42 31.60
N THR A 626 18.53 29.57 32.29
CA THR A 626 19.99 29.66 32.37
C THR A 626 20.64 28.40 31.81
N ARG A 627 21.80 28.57 31.19
CA ARG A 627 22.81 27.52 31.02
C ARG A 627 24.07 28.04 31.66
N ALA A 628 24.26 27.69 32.93
CA ALA A 628 25.37 28.18 33.73
C ALA A 628 26.12 27.04 34.39
N ASP A 629 27.44 27.17 34.43
CA ASP A 629 28.33 26.34 35.26
C ASP A 629 28.89 27.22 36.39
N PRO A 630 28.14 27.40 37.50
CA PRO A 630 28.65 28.16 38.62
C PRO A 630 29.94 27.53 39.12
N GLN A 631 30.97 28.33 39.40
CA GLN A 631 32.28 27.82 39.84
C GLN A 631 32.14 26.92 41.08
N THR A 632 32.21 25.60 40.87
CA THR A 632 32.26 24.58 41.93
C THR A 632 33.70 24.12 42.14
N GLY A 633 34.60 25.06 42.40
CA GLY A 633 35.96 24.73 42.83
C GLY A 633 35.96 24.11 44.25
N PRO A 634 36.90 23.23 44.60
CA PRO A 634 36.99 22.67 45.95
C PRO A 634 37.14 23.79 47.00
N PRO A 635 36.56 23.62 48.20
CA PRO A 635 36.60 24.63 49.25
C PRO A 635 38.04 24.79 49.77
N THR A 636 38.83 25.65 49.14
CA THR A 636 39.95 26.29 49.82
C THR A 636 39.43 27.08 51.04
N PRO A 637 40.19 27.15 52.15
CA PRO A 637 39.71 27.75 53.39
C PRO A 637 39.14 29.15 53.12
N PRO A 638 37.90 29.44 53.55
CA PRO A 638 37.21 30.65 53.16
C PRO A 638 37.81 31.85 53.90
N ASP A 639 38.51 32.72 53.20
CA ASP A 639 38.52 34.12 53.61
C ASP A 639 37.07 34.65 53.51
N ARG A 640 36.65 35.47 54.49
CA ARG A 640 35.30 36.05 54.57
C ARG A 640 34.89 36.74 53.27
N ALA A 641 35.86 37.33 52.57
CA ALA A 641 35.70 37.94 51.26
C ALA A 641 35.18 36.94 50.19
N ARG A 642 35.83 35.78 50.06
CA ARG A 642 35.43 34.74 49.09
C ARG A 642 34.05 34.16 49.43
N ALA A 643 33.78 33.94 50.71
CA ALA A 643 32.47 33.46 51.14
C ALA A 643 31.32 34.44 50.80
N ALA A 644 31.59 35.75 50.84
CA ALA A 644 30.60 36.76 50.43
C ALA A 644 30.34 36.72 48.91
N VAL A 645 31.38 36.57 48.09
CA VAL A 645 31.26 36.41 46.62
C VAL A 645 30.46 35.15 46.28
N GLN A 646 30.79 34.01 46.88
CA GLN A 646 30.08 32.74 46.64
C GLN A 646 28.60 32.82 47.04
N ARG A 647 28.27 33.49 48.16
CA ARG A 647 26.88 33.72 48.56
C ARG A 647 26.13 34.59 47.55
N TYR A 648 26.78 35.62 47.03
CA TYR A 648 26.21 36.46 46.00
C TYR A 648 25.97 35.67 44.70
N GLU A 649 26.97 34.95 44.21
CA GLU A 649 26.89 34.08 43.04
C GLU A 649 25.75 33.07 43.17
N ALA A 650 25.69 32.35 44.28
CA ALA A 650 24.64 31.37 44.52
C ALA A 650 23.24 32.01 44.52
N THR A 651 23.10 33.19 45.14
CA THR A 651 21.84 33.93 45.20
C THR A 651 21.42 34.43 43.82
N ALA A 652 22.35 35.04 43.08
CA ALA A 652 22.11 35.55 41.73
C ALA A 652 21.71 34.41 40.78
N TRP A 653 22.43 33.29 40.81
CA TRP A 653 22.11 32.14 39.96
C TRP A 653 20.81 31.44 40.34
N ALA A 654 20.50 31.31 41.64
CA ALA A 654 19.21 30.78 42.08
C ALA A 654 18.04 31.64 41.56
N GLU A 655 18.22 32.97 41.56
CA GLU A 655 17.21 33.91 41.11
C GLU A 655 17.06 33.92 39.59
N LEU A 656 18.15 33.95 38.82
CA LEU A 656 18.14 33.87 37.35
C LEU A 656 17.57 32.54 36.86
N SER A 657 17.90 31.44 37.54
CA SER A 657 17.51 30.07 37.17
C SER A 657 16.11 29.66 37.64
N ARG A 658 15.32 30.59 38.20
CA ARG A 658 13.98 30.28 38.72
C ARG A 658 13.03 29.70 37.65
N GLY A 659 13.24 30.03 36.38
CA GLY A 659 12.47 29.46 35.26
C GLY A 659 12.94 28.07 34.82
N GLY A 660 14.14 27.64 35.23
CA GLY A 660 14.82 26.44 34.79
C GLY A 660 16.31 26.69 34.52
N SER A 661 17.10 25.62 34.56
CA SER A 661 18.54 25.66 34.27
C SER A 661 18.99 24.43 33.50
N PHE A 662 20.01 24.61 32.67
CA PHE A 662 20.72 23.58 31.93
C PHE A 662 22.19 23.57 32.34
N ARG A 663 22.82 22.40 32.26
CA ARG A 663 24.19 22.13 32.67
C ARG A 663 25.12 22.07 31.46
N PRO A 664 26.17 22.89 31.40
CA PRO A 664 27.22 22.73 30.39
C PRO A 664 27.80 21.32 30.37
N GLY A 665 28.06 20.80 29.16
CA GLY A 665 28.56 19.44 28.94
C GLY A 665 27.57 18.29 29.17
N ALA A 666 26.49 18.49 29.93
CA ALA A 666 25.51 17.43 30.21
C ALA A 666 24.21 17.58 29.39
N ASP A 667 23.76 18.82 29.16
CA ASP A 667 22.56 19.10 28.35
C ASP A 667 22.99 19.55 26.94
N PRO A 668 22.97 18.66 25.93
CA PRO A 668 23.35 19.04 24.58
C PRO A 668 22.33 20.00 23.98
N ALA A 669 22.77 20.80 23.00
CA ALA A 669 21.94 21.82 22.36
C ALA A 669 20.64 21.27 21.75
N ALA A 670 20.63 20.02 21.28
CA ALA A 670 19.43 19.37 20.75
C ALA A 670 18.38 19.07 21.83
N ASP A 671 18.80 18.68 23.04
CA ASP A 671 17.88 18.42 24.16
C ASP A 671 17.32 19.73 24.72
N VAL A 672 18.16 20.77 24.78
CA VAL A 672 17.70 22.13 25.10
C VAL A 672 16.71 22.61 24.05
N ALA A 673 17.00 22.46 22.76
CA ALA A 673 16.08 22.82 21.67
C ALA A 673 14.71 22.14 21.84
N LYS A 674 14.70 20.84 22.18
CA LYS A 674 13.47 20.08 22.45
C LYS A 674 12.71 20.61 23.66
N ALA A 675 13.40 21.02 24.72
CA ALA A 675 12.79 21.62 25.92
C ALA A 675 12.19 23.01 25.65
N LEU A 676 12.82 23.80 24.78
CA LEU A 676 12.35 25.14 24.42
C LEU A 676 11.20 25.10 23.40
N SER A 677 11.18 24.09 22.53
CA SER A 677 10.23 24.00 21.43
C SER A 677 8.79 23.89 21.95
N PRO A 678 7.89 24.78 21.51
CA PRO A 678 6.48 24.66 21.85
C PRO A 678 5.91 23.38 21.22
N THR A 679 5.17 22.61 22.01
CA THR A 679 4.55 21.39 21.53
C THR A 679 3.20 21.69 20.89
N TRP A 680 2.90 20.96 19.82
CA TRP A 680 1.56 20.85 19.28
C TRP A 680 0.61 20.26 20.32
N GLN A 681 -0.63 20.75 20.34
CA GLN A 681 -1.65 20.25 21.24
C GLN A 681 -2.87 19.74 20.46
N TRP A 682 -3.56 18.77 21.06
CA TRP A 682 -4.77 18.19 20.52
C TRP A 682 -5.92 18.43 21.49
N GLU A 683 -7.06 18.86 20.98
CA GLU A 683 -8.32 18.82 21.73
C GLU A 683 -9.01 17.49 21.41
N GLY A 684 -8.63 16.44 22.14
CA GLY A 684 -9.13 15.07 21.96
C GLY A 684 -8.00 14.03 21.84
N PRO A 685 -8.34 12.78 21.47
CA PRO A 685 -7.34 11.72 21.26
C PRO A 685 -6.47 12.01 20.01
N PRO A 686 -5.27 11.39 19.91
CA PRO A 686 -4.43 11.47 18.71
C PRO A 686 -5.18 10.99 17.47
N CYS A 687 -4.99 11.66 16.33
CA CYS A 687 -5.65 11.28 15.09
C CYS A 687 -5.11 9.95 14.54
N PRO A 688 -5.95 8.91 14.38
CA PRO A 688 -5.53 7.63 13.80
C PRO A 688 -5.42 7.67 12.27
N LEU A 689 -5.91 8.71 11.60
CA LEU A 689 -5.91 8.86 10.14
C LEU A 689 -4.70 9.68 9.66
N ALA A 690 -4.30 9.42 8.42
CA ALA A 690 -3.39 10.33 7.70
C ALA A 690 -4.12 11.63 7.32
N PHE A 691 -3.38 12.73 7.20
CA PHE A 691 -3.91 14.02 6.79
C PHE A 691 -3.86 14.22 5.27
N ALA A 692 -4.89 14.87 4.74
CA ALA A 692 -5.01 15.21 3.31
C ALA A 692 -4.18 16.42 2.89
N SER A 693 -3.67 17.20 3.85
CA SER A 693 -2.80 18.36 3.61
C SER A 693 -1.78 18.49 4.75
N PRO A 694 -0.62 19.13 4.50
CA PRO A 694 0.32 19.43 5.58
C PRO A 694 -0.34 20.26 6.67
N LEU A 695 0.01 19.98 7.94
CA LEU A 695 -0.46 20.76 9.08
C LEU A 695 0.24 22.12 9.21
N LEU A 696 1.41 22.29 8.58
CA LEU A 696 2.19 23.53 8.52
C LEU A 696 1.67 24.46 7.43
#